data_AF-A0A3S1QSM5-F1
#
_entry.id   AF-A0A3S1QSM5-F1
#
_cell.length_a   1.000
_cell.length_b   1.000
_cell.length_c   1.000
_cell.angle_alpha   90.00
_cell.angle_beta   90.00
_cell.angle_gamma   90.00
#
_symmetry.space_group_name_H-M   'P 1'
#
loop_
_entity.id
_entity.type
_entity.pdbx_description
1 polymer ?
#
loop_
_entity_poly.entity_id
_entity_poly.type
_entity_poly.pdbx_seq_one_letter_code
_entity_poly.pdbx_strand_id
1 'polypeptide(L)'
;MNEWLTPREIAVEQLPDMPTDESGVRRMAMREAWNSCALARKRAGSEGGGGFEYHFSLLPALAQIAYQQKHMVIELPPQPVKPQPVKAAPVTSLSARAQQERDARLAIVTAFEQFSRGLQLGYATRVQIFTDKYNVGSLQIGEWVREIVPSLSKRSLARWQGQKRDGKANALAHDPAAARKGTGVLETANGGAVRLFILGQLATLPPNLSNADDILNLCKAEFGDTLKVASKGIERIVPMPSVRTFQYTIKQLKKNHKVELLKLTNPDAYRSIYAPAGVGMLRHITEPNQMWQIDASPVDALCVDGRYSIYACIDVATRRMIFHVSRTPRASAVALLIRKAIIAWGVPGLVKTDNGSDFVAKETERLFLSLGIDTETSIAYTPQEKGHVERGIGTFQRKVCRNLEGFVGHNVTDRKAIESRKAFAKRLGESDANIFCVRITAAELQEKVDAWAEVSYQNRPHAGLRKRKDLNRRTPFEAALASLKPIRMVDERALDLLLMPVAGGDGRRVVGKLGIQVDYYHYMPERIMPGTEVLVRMDTEDLGRVLVFTPDGGEYLGDAVCPELSGRDPKQVAGERKAAARAYHEERSAEIRAETKRILRGGPKIDRLLEVARREAPNVIALPKREEEHTTPQIAAAVAAFEGRVRTPETNLSGRAAEIHAELQAVAPSMPVGVTRLRTEETPQQRFRRALDMRERMTAGDALQPDELLWLGGYEAGSEYRSLKAMYDDFGGVISM
;
A
#
# COMPACT_ATOMS: atom_id res chain seq x y z
N MET A 1 15.67 -0.07 73.32
CA MET A 1 16.37 -0.80 74.41
C MET A 1 17.70 -0.13 74.65
N ASN A 2 18.03 0.21 75.90
CA ASN A 2 19.35 0.76 76.25
C ASN A 2 20.32 -0.39 76.50
N GLU A 3 21.49 -0.38 75.86
CA GLU A 3 22.43 -1.53 75.92
C GLU A 3 23.34 -1.49 77.17
N TRP A 4 23.54 -0.30 77.72
CA TRP A 4 24.41 -0.04 78.87
C TRP A 4 23.58 0.52 80.00
N LEU A 5 23.63 -0.17 81.14
CA LEU A 5 22.80 0.14 82.30
C LEU A 5 23.67 0.49 83.50
N THR A 6 23.22 1.50 84.23
CA THR A 6 23.80 1.85 85.52
C THR A 6 23.30 0.88 86.61
N PRO A 7 24.03 0.70 87.73
CA PRO A 7 23.53 -0.10 88.86
C PRO A 7 22.13 0.32 89.33
N ARG A 8 21.82 1.62 89.25
CA ARG A 8 20.51 2.17 89.62
C ARG A 8 19.43 1.77 88.61
N GLU A 9 19.73 1.83 87.32
CA GLU A 9 18.80 1.41 86.27
C GLU A 9 18.51 -0.09 86.34
N ILE A 10 19.54 -0.93 86.54
CA ILE A 10 19.37 -2.38 86.71
C ILE A 10 18.43 -2.69 87.89
N ALA A 11 18.55 -1.98 89.00
CA ALA A 11 17.68 -2.17 90.17
C ALA A 11 16.23 -1.75 89.89
N VAL A 12 16.02 -0.64 89.16
CA VAL A 12 14.69 -0.14 88.77
C VAL A 12 13.97 -1.11 87.84
N GLU A 13 14.70 -1.85 87.01
CA GLU A 13 14.11 -2.83 86.09
C GLU A 13 13.48 -4.05 86.79
N GLN A 14 13.78 -4.29 88.08
CA GLN A 14 13.25 -5.41 88.88
C GLN A 14 13.31 -6.75 88.12
N LEU A 15 14.49 -7.07 87.59
CA LEU A 15 14.69 -8.25 86.77
C LEU A 15 14.83 -9.51 87.65
N PRO A 16 14.41 -10.69 87.16
CA PRO A 16 14.63 -11.96 87.86
C PRO A 16 16.11 -12.17 88.20
N ASP A 17 16.39 -12.70 89.38
CA ASP A 17 17.76 -12.95 89.88
C ASP A 17 18.66 -11.70 89.98
N MET A 18 18.09 -10.50 89.93
CA MET A 18 18.80 -9.24 90.15
C MET A 18 18.43 -8.59 91.50
N PRO A 19 19.40 -7.94 92.18
CA PRO A 19 19.11 -7.14 93.37
C PRO A 19 18.14 -5.98 93.08
N THR A 20 17.29 -5.65 94.04
CA THR A 20 16.23 -4.63 93.91
C THR A 20 16.68 -3.20 94.26
N ASP A 21 17.91 -3.04 94.77
CA ASP A 21 18.50 -1.74 95.12
C ASP A 21 19.90 -1.56 94.51
N GLU A 22 20.31 -0.29 94.32
CA GLU A 22 21.57 0.06 93.65
C GLU A 22 22.81 -0.54 94.35
N SER A 23 22.82 -0.51 95.68
CA SER A 23 23.94 -1.04 96.49
C SER A 23 24.07 -2.56 96.34
N GLY A 24 22.96 -3.28 96.19
CA GLY A 24 22.90 -4.69 95.88
C GLY A 24 23.49 -5.01 94.52
N VAL A 25 23.15 -4.24 93.48
CA VAL A 25 23.70 -4.43 92.13
C VAL A 25 25.21 -4.17 92.12
N ARG A 26 25.71 -3.14 92.83
CA ARG A 26 27.16 -2.88 92.97
C ARG A 26 27.90 -4.03 93.65
N ARG A 27 27.34 -4.60 94.72
CA ARG A 27 27.92 -5.77 95.41
C ARG A 27 27.96 -7.00 94.52
N MET A 28 26.89 -7.25 93.75
CA MET A 28 26.87 -8.33 92.76
C MET A 28 27.94 -8.11 91.68
N ALA A 29 28.05 -6.90 91.13
CA ALA A 29 29.06 -6.59 90.12
C ALA A 29 30.51 -6.77 90.62
N MET A 30 30.78 -6.48 91.89
CA MET A 30 32.08 -6.77 92.52
C MET A 30 32.30 -8.27 92.70
N ARG A 31 31.29 -9.01 93.19
CA ARG A 31 31.37 -10.46 93.42
C ARG A 31 31.58 -11.24 92.14
N GLU A 32 30.86 -10.88 91.09
CA GLU A 32 30.91 -11.52 89.77
C GLU A 32 32.00 -10.91 88.86
N ALA A 33 32.85 -10.03 89.42
CA ALA A 33 33.98 -9.39 88.75
C ALA A 33 33.64 -8.64 87.44
N TRP A 34 32.44 -8.05 87.35
CA TRP A 34 31.98 -7.35 86.14
C TRP A 34 32.90 -6.18 85.74
N ASN A 35 33.47 -5.47 86.72
CA ASN A 35 34.38 -4.33 86.51
C ASN A 35 35.66 -4.69 85.73
N SER A 36 36.02 -5.96 85.67
CA SER A 36 37.21 -6.47 84.99
C SER A 36 36.90 -7.00 83.59
N CYS A 37 35.63 -6.99 83.17
CA CYS A 37 35.18 -7.48 81.87
C CYS A 37 35.15 -6.35 80.83
N ALA A 38 35.40 -6.68 79.56
CA ALA A 38 35.24 -5.76 78.42
C ALA A 38 33.80 -5.21 78.25
N LEU A 39 32.83 -5.80 78.96
CA LEU A 39 31.42 -5.42 78.98
C LEU A 39 31.06 -4.46 80.13
N ALA A 40 32.05 -3.89 80.81
CA ALA A 40 31.90 -2.80 81.78
C ALA A 40 32.68 -1.56 81.32
N ARG A 41 32.08 -0.38 81.45
CA ARG A 41 32.73 0.89 81.07
C ARG A 41 32.56 1.95 82.16
N LYS A 42 33.56 2.83 82.32
CA LYS A 42 33.46 4.00 83.21
C LYS A 42 32.65 5.10 82.53
N ARG A 43 31.77 5.76 83.29
CA ARG A 43 31.02 6.92 82.78
C ARG A 43 31.94 8.15 82.66
N ALA A 44 31.81 8.89 81.57
CA ALA A 44 32.49 10.16 81.38
C ALA A 44 31.72 11.30 82.08
N GLY A 45 32.37 11.99 83.03
CA GLY A 45 31.83 13.17 83.71
C GLY A 45 32.18 13.21 85.20
N SER A 46 32.81 14.31 85.60
CA SER A 46 33.38 14.67 86.92
C SER A 46 34.66 13.92 87.34
N GLU A 47 35.73 14.71 87.53
CA GLU A 47 37.07 14.31 87.94
C GLU A 47 37.02 13.36 89.14
N GLY A 48 37.49 12.12 88.96
CA GLY A 48 37.80 11.20 90.04
C GLY A 48 36.68 10.31 90.59
N GLY A 49 35.45 10.32 90.04
CA GLY A 49 34.31 9.62 90.69
C GLY A 49 33.25 8.96 89.80
N GLY A 50 33.43 8.86 88.48
CA GLY A 50 32.42 8.29 87.59
C GLY A 50 32.23 6.78 87.76
N GLY A 51 31.06 6.35 88.25
CA GLY A 51 30.70 4.94 88.42
C GLY A 51 30.68 4.13 87.10
N PHE A 52 30.60 2.80 87.22
CA PHE A 52 30.54 1.89 86.07
C PHE A 52 29.13 1.76 85.49
N GLU A 53 29.07 1.58 84.17
CA GLU A 53 27.93 1.08 83.42
C GLU A 53 28.23 -0.33 82.91
N TYR A 54 27.24 -1.21 82.96
CA TYR A 54 27.36 -2.61 82.56
C TYR A 54 26.49 -2.88 81.34
N HIS A 55 27.04 -3.61 80.38
CA HIS A 55 26.26 -4.10 79.26
C HIS A 55 25.22 -5.12 79.76
N PHE A 56 23.99 -5.07 79.24
CA PHE A 56 22.91 -5.96 79.71
C PHE A 56 23.26 -7.47 79.61
N SER A 57 24.19 -7.85 78.73
CA SER A 57 24.69 -9.22 78.60
C SER A 57 25.48 -9.74 79.81
N LEU A 58 25.84 -8.88 80.76
CA LEU A 58 26.44 -9.30 82.04
C LEU A 58 25.39 -9.78 83.07
N LEU A 59 24.11 -9.48 82.85
CA LEU A 59 23.03 -9.91 83.73
C LEU A 59 22.85 -11.44 83.68
N PRO A 60 22.29 -12.11 84.70
CA PRO A 60 21.90 -13.52 84.63
C PRO A 60 20.96 -13.81 83.45
N ALA A 61 20.98 -15.04 82.93
CA ALA A 61 20.23 -15.40 81.72
C ALA A 61 18.72 -15.07 81.79
N LEU A 62 18.08 -15.30 82.94
CA LEU A 62 16.67 -14.96 83.15
C LEU A 62 16.45 -13.44 83.20
N ALA A 63 17.38 -12.69 83.79
CA ALA A 63 17.36 -11.23 83.79
C ALA A 63 17.51 -10.64 82.38
N GLN A 64 18.43 -11.19 81.57
CA GLN A 64 18.61 -10.79 80.17
C GLN A 64 17.33 -10.97 79.37
N ILE A 65 16.67 -12.12 79.53
CA ILE A 65 15.41 -12.45 78.84
C ILE A 65 14.30 -11.49 79.28
N ALA A 66 14.16 -11.22 80.58
CA ALA A 66 13.15 -10.32 81.11
C ALA A 66 13.38 -8.85 80.69
N TYR A 67 14.64 -8.41 80.66
CA TYR A 67 15.02 -7.06 80.22
C TYR A 67 14.73 -6.87 78.73
N GLN A 68 15.09 -7.84 77.90
CA GLN A 68 14.71 -7.86 76.49
C GLN A 68 13.18 -7.90 76.31
N GLN A 69 12.45 -8.66 77.14
CA GLN A 69 10.97 -8.68 77.08
C GLN A 69 10.33 -7.32 77.35
N LYS A 70 10.85 -6.55 78.33
CA LYS A 70 10.32 -5.24 78.68
C LYS A 70 10.62 -4.17 77.62
N HIS A 71 11.75 -4.27 76.93
CA HIS A 71 12.30 -3.15 76.14
C HIS A 71 12.52 -3.43 74.65
N MET A 72 12.22 -4.64 74.17
CA MET A 72 12.30 -4.99 72.75
C MET A 72 11.05 -4.52 72.01
N VAL A 73 11.16 -3.35 71.38
CA VAL A 73 10.18 -2.86 70.41
C VAL A 73 10.68 -3.24 69.02
N ILE A 74 9.92 -4.08 68.32
CA ILE A 74 10.19 -4.42 66.91
C ILE A 74 9.47 -3.38 66.05
N GLU A 75 10.08 -2.21 65.90
CA GLU A 75 9.70 -1.29 64.83
C GLU A 75 10.28 -1.78 63.50
N LEU A 76 9.47 -1.61 62.45
CA LEU A 76 9.83 -1.94 61.08
C LEU A 76 11.21 -1.34 60.72
N PRO A 77 12.02 -1.99 59.86
CA PRO A 77 12.98 -1.22 59.09
C PRO A 77 12.22 -0.10 58.36
N PRO A 78 12.79 1.12 58.25
CA PRO A 78 12.19 2.18 57.45
C PRO A 78 11.88 1.63 56.05
N GLN A 79 10.79 2.13 55.47
CA GLN A 79 10.35 1.83 54.11
C GLN A 79 11.55 1.75 53.13
N PRO A 80 11.49 0.88 52.11
CA PRO A 80 12.63 0.56 51.27
C PRO A 80 13.35 1.83 50.80
N VAL A 81 14.57 2.02 51.30
CA VAL A 81 15.57 2.86 50.64
C VAL A 81 15.62 2.37 49.20
N LYS A 82 15.55 3.31 48.26
CA LYS A 82 15.66 3.08 46.81
C LYS A 82 16.64 1.93 46.52
N PRO A 83 16.27 0.95 45.69
CA PRO A 83 17.07 -0.26 45.51
C PRO A 83 18.50 0.11 45.09
N GLN A 84 19.48 -0.22 45.93
CA GLN A 84 20.85 -0.39 45.45
C GLN A 84 20.87 -1.58 44.49
N PRO A 85 21.55 -1.47 43.34
CA PRO A 85 21.51 -2.48 42.30
C PRO A 85 22.29 -3.73 42.75
N VAL A 86 21.60 -4.66 43.40
CA VAL A 86 22.07 -6.04 43.54
C VAL A 86 21.60 -6.80 42.32
N LYS A 87 22.53 -7.49 41.64
CA LYS A 87 22.31 -8.25 40.40
C LYS A 87 21.00 -9.06 40.46
N ALA A 88 20.12 -8.76 39.50
CA ALA A 88 18.76 -9.27 39.44
C ALA A 88 18.71 -10.78 39.19
N ALA A 89 18.07 -11.50 40.10
CA ALA A 89 17.35 -12.74 39.80
C ALA A 89 15.97 -12.37 39.22
N PRO A 90 15.36 -13.20 38.35
CA PRO A 90 14.24 -12.81 37.52
C PRO A 90 13.00 -12.43 38.33
N VAL A 91 12.42 -11.28 37.99
CA VAL A 91 11.24 -10.69 38.60
C VAL A 91 9.99 -11.48 38.21
N THR A 92 9.58 -12.44 39.04
CA THR A 92 8.19 -12.91 39.04
C THR A 92 7.36 -11.89 39.83
N SER A 93 6.43 -11.21 39.16
CA SER A 93 5.53 -10.24 39.79
C SER A 93 4.58 -10.96 40.76
N LEU A 94 4.92 -10.96 42.04
CA LEU A 94 4.09 -11.51 43.12
C LEU A 94 2.79 -10.70 43.24
N SER A 95 1.65 -11.36 43.51
CA SER A 95 0.37 -10.68 43.80
C SER A 95 0.48 -9.86 45.09
N ALA A 96 -0.38 -8.84 45.28
CA ALA A 96 -0.37 -8.02 46.50
C ALA A 96 -0.49 -8.85 47.78
N ARG A 97 -1.34 -9.89 47.75
CA ARG A 97 -1.47 -10.85 48.86
C ARG A 97 -0.20 -11.68 49.06
N ALA A 98 0.42 -12.17 47.98
CA ALA A 98 1.67 -12.93 48.06
C ALA A 98 2.82 -12.09 48.63
N GLN A 99 2.85 -10.79 48.31
CA GLN A 99 3.80 -9.83 48.87
C GLN A 99 3.55 -9.62 50.37
N GLN A 100 2.31 -9.42 50.79
CA GLN A 100 1.96 -9.31 52.21
C GLN A 100 2.33 -10.58 53.01
N GLU A 101 2.07 -11.77 52.48
CA GLU A 101 2.49 -13.04 53.12
C GLU A 101 4.01 -13.18 53.21
N ARG A 102 4.74 -12.76 52.16
CA ARG A 102 6.21 -12.74 52.16
C ARG A 102 6.74 -11.81 53.24
N ASP A 103 6.20 -10.59 53.30
CA ASP A 103 6.67 -9.53 54.19
C ASP A 103 6.38 -9.87 55.65
N ALA A 104 5.20 -10.45 55.95
CA ALA A 104 4.88 -10.98 57.27
C ALA A 104 5.88 -12.06 57.72
N ARG A 105 6.21 -13.01 56.84
CA ARG A 105 7.17 -14.09 57.16
C ARG A 105 8.60 -13.56 57.33
N LEU A 106 9.01 -12.57 56.54
CA LEU A 106 10.31 -11.90 56.71
C LEU A 106 10.39 -11.10 58.00
N ALA A 107 9.30 -10.44 58.40
CA ALA A 107 9.21 -9.73 59.67
C ALA A 107 9.40 -10.71 60.84
N ILE A 108 8.76 -11.89 60.80
CA ILE A 108 8.93 -12.94 61.83
C ILE A 108 10.36 -13.46 61.88
N VAL A 109 11.00 -13.71 60.73
CA VAL A 109 12.41 -14.16 60.69
C VAL A 109 13.34 -13.10 61.26
N THR A 110 13.11 -11.82 60.94
CA THR A 110 13.92 -10.70 61.45
C THR A 110 13.71 -10.50 62.95
N ALA A 111 12.48 -10.64 63.43
CA ALA A 111 12.14 -10.66 64.84
C ALA A 111 12.87 -11.77 65.59
N PHE A 112 12.94 -12.97 65.02
CA PHE A 112 13.69 -14.09 65.60
C PHE A 112 15.20 -13.82 65.64
N GLU A 113 15.77 -13.25 64.58
CA GLU A 113 17.18 -12.89 64.53
C GLU A 113 17.53 -11.84 65.61
N GLN A 114 16.68 -10.83 65.79
CA GLN A 114 16.83 -9.83 66.84
C GLN A 114 16.68 -10.43 68.24
N PHE A 115 15.63 -11.23 68.47
CA PHE A 115 15.43 -11.99 69.72
C PHE A 115 16.64 -12.88 70.05
N SER A 116 17.29 -13.42 69.02
CA SER A 116 18.44 -14.31 69.17
C SER A 116 19.76 -13.58 69.43
N ARG A 117 19.84 -12.25 69.26
CA ARG A 117 21.06 -11.46 69.51
C ARG A 117 21.29 -11.28 71.01
N GLY A 118 22.51 -11.54 71.46
CA GLY A 118 22.91 -11.37 72.86
C GLY A 118 22.54 -12.52 73.80
N LEU A 119 21.68 -13.46 73.39
CA LEU A 119 21.34 -14.64 74.20
C LEU A 119 22.39 -15.75 74.08
N GLN A 120 23.01 -16.15 75.19
CA GLN A 120 23.90 -17.32 75.26
C GLN A 120 23.12 -18.64 75.41
N LEU A 121 22.15 -18.87 74.52
CA LEU A 121 21.31 -20.08 74.51
C LEU A 121 21.51 -20.89 73.21
N GLY A 122 21.39 -22.22 73.33
CA GLY A 122 21.39 -23.11 72.17
C GLY A 122 20.30 -22.76 71.14
N TYR A 123 20.56 -23.01 69.86
CA TYR A 123 19.62 -22.66 68.77
C TYR A 123 18.24 -23.32 68.96
N ALA A 124 18.20 -24.60 69.31
CA ALA A 124 16.95 -25.32 69.54
C ALA A 124 16.11 -24.69 70.66
N THR A 125 16.76 -24.26 71.74
CA THR A 125 16.14 -23.57 72.88
C THR A 125 15.62 -22.20 72.47
N ARG A 126 16.39 -21.41 71.72
CA ARG A 126 15.95 -20.10 71.20
C ARG A 126 14.73 -20.24 70.29
N VAL A 127 14.74 -21.21 69.38
CA VAL A 127 13.60 -21.49 68.49
C VAL A 127 12.36 -21.89 69.31
N GLN A 128 12.50 -22.80 70.27
CA GLN A 128 11.39 -23.21 71.14
C GLN A 128 10.78 -22.00 71.86
N ILE A 129 11.60 -21.24 72.59
CA ILE A 129 11.14 -20.10 73.38
C ILE A 129 10.46 -19.08 72.48
N PHE A 130 11.02 -18.77 71.32
CA PHE A 130 10.43 -17.81 70.39
C PHE A 130 9.08 -18.29 69.84
N THR A 131 8.97 -19.56 69.41
CA THR A 131 7.72 -20.09 68.88
C THR A 131 6.62 -20.13 69.94
N ASP A 132 6.95 -20.50 71.17
CA ASP A 132 5.99 -20.52 72.28
C ASP A 132 5.53 -19.10 72.60
N LYS A 133 6.46 -18.15 72.71
CA LYS A 133 6.15 -16.74 72.98
C LYS A 133 5.34 -16.09 71.86
N TYR A 134 5.57 -16.46 70.60
CA TYR A 134 4.80 -16.00 69.44
C TYR A 134 3.34 -16.46 69.56
N ASN A 135 3.14 -17.77 69.78
CA ASN A 135 1.83 -18.41 69.85
C ASN A 135 1.03 -17.99 71.09
N VAL A 136 1.70 -17.71 72.22
CA VAL A 136 1.08 -17.21 73.45
C VAL A 136 0.72 -15.73 73.37
N GLY A 137 1.20 -15.00 72.35
CA GLY A 137 0.89 -13.57 72.22
C GLY A 137 1.85 -12.62 72.93
N SER A 138 2.84 -13.15 73.66
CA SER A 138 3.75 -12.36 74.52
C SER A 138 4.82 -11.54 73.78
N LEU A 139 4.99 -11.73 72.46
CA LEU A 139 5.93 -10.95 71.64
C LEU A 139 5.26 -9.68 71.10
N GLN A 140 5.95 -8.55 71.20
CA GLN A 140 5.56 -7.28 70.57
C GLN A 140 5.78 -7.36 69.05
N ILE A 141 4.79 -7.87 68.34
CA ILE A 141 4.78 -8.04 66.87
C ILE A 141 3.55 -7.32 66.33
N GLY A 142 3.72 -6.56 65.25
CA GLY A 142 2.62 -5.80 64.62
C GLY A 142 1.39 -6.66 64.31
N GLU A 143 0.20 -6.10 64.54
CA GLU A 143 -1.09 -6.79 64.46
C GLU A 143 -1.31 -7.48 63.10
N TRP A 144 -0.99 -6.80 62.00
CA TRP A 144 -1.09 -7.33 60.63
C TRP A 144 -0.29 -8.61 60.38
N VAL A 145 0.85 -8.80 61.06
CA VAL A 145 1.67 -10.02 60.92
C VAL A 145 0.96 -11.20 61.58
N ARG A 146 0.29 -10.97 62.72
CA ARG A 146 -0.48 -11.98 63.45
C ARG A 146 -1.76 -12.36 62.71
N GLU A 147 -2.42 -11.41 62.05
CA GLU A 147 -3.57 -11.71 61.18
C GLU A 147 -3.19 -12.65 60.03
N ILE A 148 -2.01 -12.44 59.42
CA ILE A 148 -1.54 -13.23 58.29
C ILE A 148 -0.95 -14.58 58.73
N VAL A 149 -0.22 -14.60 59.85
CA VAL A 149 0.40 -15.79 60.44
C VAL A 149 -0.08 -15.95 61.89
N PRO A 150 -1.24 -16.57 62.13
CA PRO A 150 -1.81 -16.69 63.47
C PRO A 150 -0.98 -17.58 64.41
N SER A 151 -0.28 -18.57 63.85
CA SER A 151 0.57 -19.49 64.61
C SER A 151 1.88 -19.79 63.90
N LEU A 152 2.92 -20.05 64.69
CA LEU A 152 4.27 -20.31 64.23
C LEU A 152 4.78 -21.66 64.76
N SER A 153 5.20 -22.53 63.84
CA SER A 153 5.87 -23.79 64.18
C SER A 153 7.38 -23.67 64.04
N LYS A 154 8.12 -24.49 64.82
CA LYS A 154 9.59 -24.56 64.72
C LYS A 154 10.06 -24.90 63.30
N ARG A 155 9.37 -25.84 62.63
CA ARG A 155 9.69 -26.26 61.25
C ARG A 155 9.46 -25.13 60.25
N SER A 156 8.38 -24.37 60.41
CA SER A 156 8.09 -23.21 59.56
C SER A 156 9.16 -22.14 59.70
N LEU A 157 9.54 -21.80 60.94
CA LEU A 157 10.58 -20.81 61.21
C LEU A 157 11.94 -21.22 60.63
N ALA A 158 12.37 -22.47 60.90
CA ALA A 158 13.62 -22.99 60.36
C ALA A 158 13.64 -23.00 58.82
N ARG A 159 12.53 -23.39 58.17
CA ARG A 159 12.39 -23.35 56.72
C ARG A 159 12.52 -21.92 56.19
N TRP A 160 11.86 -20.96 56.83
CA TRP A 160 11.88 -19.56 56.39
C TRP A 160 13.25 -18.90 56.58
N GLN A 161 13.95 -19.22 57.67
CA GLN A 161 15.35 -18.81 57.87
C GLN A 161 16.26 -19.37 56.77
N GLY A 162 16.09 -20.64 56.41
CA GLY A 162 16.82 -21.24 55.29
C GLY A 162 16.54 -20.51 53.97
N GLN A 163 15.28 -20.23 53.65
CA GLN A 163 14.90 -19.49 52.44
C GLN A 163 15.46 -18.06 52.40
N LYS A 164 15.49 -17.35 53.54
CA LYS A 164 16.11 -16.02 53.64
C LYS A 164 17.63 -16.10 53.44
N ARG A 165 18.30 -17.04 54.11
CA ARG A 165 19.75 -17.26 54.02
C ARG A 165 20.20 -17.60 52.59
N ASP A 166 19.42 -18.43 51.90
CA ASP A 166 19.74 -18.87 50.53
C ASP A 166 19.38 -17.80 49.47
N GLY A 167 19.02 -16.57 49.87
CA GLY A 167 18.65 -15.48 48.96
C GLY A 167 17.29 -15.68 48.27
N LYS A 168 16.49 -16.67 48.69
CA LYS A 168 15.19 -17.05 48.11
C LYS A 168 14.03 -16.38 48.86
N ALA A 169 14.17 -15.10 49.19
CA ALA A 169 13.15 -14.36 49.94
C ALA A 169 11.78 -14.35 49.24
N ASN A 170 11.73 -14.33 47.91
CA ASN A 170 10.47 -14.43 47.15
C ASN A 170 9.77 -15.80 47.30
N ALA A 171 10.48 -16.86 47.70
CA ALA A 171 9.89 -18.18 47.96
C ALA A 171 9.10 -18.23 49.29
N LEU A 172 9.20 -17.17 50.12
CA LEU A 172 8.36 -16.98 51.30
C LEU A 172 6.96 -16.48 50.91
N ALA A 173 6.76 -15.98 49.69
CA ALA A 173 5.45 -15.58 49.21
C ALA A 173 4.56 -16.81 49.02
N HIS A 174 3.30 -16.72 49.44
CA HIS A 174 2.32 -17.76 49.14
C HIS A 174 0.99 -17.12 48.75
N ASP A 175 0.41 -17.69 47.71
CA ASP A 175 -0.90 -17.31 47.19
C ASP A 175 -1.63 -18.60 46.84
N PRO A 176 -2.63 -19.00 47.65
CA PRO A 176 -3.44 -20.19 47.37
C PRO A 176 -4.11 -20.17 46.00
N ALA A 177 -4.39 -18.99 45.43
CA ALA A 177 -4.99 -18.86 44.11
C ALA A 177 -3.95 -19.08 42.99
N ALA A 178 -2.71 -18.61 43.18
CA ALA A 178 -1.62 -18.87 42.23
C ALA A 178 -1.23 -20.35 42.21
N ALA A 179 -1.26 -21.04 43.36
CA ALA A 179 -0.97 -22.47 43.47
C ALA A 179 -2.04 -23.38 42.82
N ARG A 180 -3.26 -22.86 42.60
CA ARG A 180 -4.39 -23.57 41.95
C ARG A 180 -4.56 -23.21 40.47
N LYS A 181 -3.77 -22.27 39.95
CA LYS A 181 -3.84 -21.84 38.55
C LYS A 181 -3.31 -22.96 37.66
N GLY A 182 -4.09 -23.40 36.68
CA GLY A 182 -3.69 -24.48 35.77
C GLY A 182 -3.97 -25.90 36.29
N THR A 183 -4.59 -26.05 37.47
CA THR A 183 -4.92 -27.37 38.05
C THR A 183 -6.41 -27.72 37.94
N GLY A 184 -7.18 -26.95 37.17
CA GLY A 184 -8.61 -27.18 36.97
C GLY A 184 -8.86 -28.46 36.17
N VAL A 185 -9.89 -29.23 36.54
CA VAL A 185 -10.25 -30.49 35.87
C VAL A 185 -10.38 -30.29 34.36
N LEU A 186 -11.14 -29.28 33.91
CA LEU A 186 -11.32 -28.99 32.48
C LEU A 186 -10.07 -28.40 31.80
N GLU A 187 -9.12 -27.86 32.57
CA GLU A 187 -7.85 -27.34 32.02
C GLU A 187 -6.84 -28.46 31.75
N THR A 188 -6.83 -29.51 32.59
CA THR A 188 -5.86 -30.60 32.55
C THR A 188 -6.39 -31.91 31.98
N ALA A 189 -7.73 -32.06 31.88
CA ALA A 189 -8.35 -33.30 31.41
C ALA A 189 -7.90 -33.68 30.01
N ASN A 190 -7.70 -34.99 29.80
CA ASN A 190 -7.23 -35.61 28.56
C ASN A 190 -5.98 -34.91 28.01
N GLY A 191 -5.01 -34.61 28.89
CA GLY A 191 -3.78 -33.89 28.51
C GLY A 191 -4.00 -32.44 28.08
N GLY A 192 -5.13 -31.84 28.46
CA GLY A 192 -5.53 -30.48 28.07
C GLY A 192 -6.38 -30.41 26.80
N ALA A 193 -6.76 -31.55 26.20
CA ALA A 193 -7.60 -31.58 25.00
C ALA A 193 -8.98 -30.93 25.23
N VAL A 194 -9.57 -31.12 26.42
CA VAL A 194 -10.87 -30.52 26.77
C VAL A 194 -10.80 -28.99 26.75
N ARG A 195 -9.72 -28.41 27.28
CA ARG A 195 -9.50 -26.95 27.26
C ARG A 195 -9.40 -26.41 25.84
N LEU A 196 -8.64 -27.10 24.98
CA LEU A 196 -8.48 -26.72 23.58
C LEU A 196 -9.80 -26.82 22.82
N PHE A 197 -10.58 -27.87 23.07
CA PHE A 197 -11.91 -28.03 22.48
C PHE A 197 -12.85 -26.90 22.89
N ILE A 198 -12.92 -26.55 24.18
CA ILE A 198 -13.72 -25.42 24.67
C ILE A 198 -13.28 -24.10 24.00
N LEU A 199 -11.96 -23.85 23.89
CA LEU A 199 -11.46 -22.65 23.19
C LEU A 199 -11.82 -22.66 21.69
N GLY A 200 -11.78 -23.82 21.05
CA GLY A 200 -12.22 -24.01 19.66
C GLY A 200 -13.69 -23.65 19.49
N GLN A 201 -14.56 -24.17 20.34
CA GLN A 201 -15.99 -23.83 20.36
C GLN A 201 -16.21 -22.32 20.57
N LEU A 202 -15.46 -21.70 21.48
CA LEU A 202 -15.55 -20.25 21.72
C LEU A 202 -15.05 -19.39 20.55
N ALA A 203 -14.22 -19.95 19.66
CA ALA A 203 -13.72 -19.25 18.48
C ALA A 203 -14.65 -19.41 17.26
N THR A 204 -15.40 -20.52 17.18
CA THR A 204 -16.28 -20.83 16.05
C THR A 204 -17.73 -20.44 16.30
N LEU A 205 -18.22 -20.54 17.53
CA LEU A 205 -19.61 -20.23 17.85
C LEU A 205 -19.81 -18.70 17.93
N PRO A 206 -20.95 -18.18 17.44
CA PRO A 206 -21.27 -16.77 17.59
C PRO A 206 -21.30 -16.37 19.08
N PRO A 207 -20.90 -15.13 19.44
CA PRO A 207 -20.78 -14.69 20.84
C PRO A 207 -22.07 -14.84 21.66
N ASN A 208 -23.22 -14.84 20.98
CA ASN A 208 -24.57 -14.85 21.54
C ASN A 208 -25.16 -16.28 21.67
N LEU A 209 -24.48 -17.29 21.12
CA LEU A 209 -24.92 -18.69 21.05
C LEU A 209 -24.01 -19.64 21.87
N SER A 210 -22.93 -19.12 22.45
CA SER A 210 -22.01 -19.92 23.28
C SER A 210 -22.49 -20.06 24.73
N ASN A 211 -23.59 -20.79 24.95
CA ASN A 211 -24.03 -21.12 26.31
C ASN A 211 -23.15 -22.26 26.89
N ALA A 212 -22.92 -22.22 28.20
CA ALA A 212 -22.10 -23.22 28.89
C ALA A 212 -22.72 -24.62 28.85
N ASP A 213 -24.05 -24.71 28.76
CA ASP A 213 -24.79 -25.97 28.66
C ASP A 213 -24.53 -26.67 27.32
N ASP A 214 -24.62 -25.92 26.21
CA ASP A 214 -24.32 -26.44 24.87
C ASP A 214 -22.87 -26.92 24.75
N ILE A 215 -21.92 -26.14 25.27
CA ILE A 215 -20.50 -26.50 25.27
C ILE A 215 -20.24 -27.76 26.12
N LEU A 216 -20.97 -27.93 27.23
CA LEU A 216 -20.92 -29.16 28.03
C LEU A 216 -21.44 -30.36 27.24
N ASN A 217 -22.58 -30.23 26.56
CA ASN A 217 -23.16 -31.29 25.75
C ASN A 217 -22.24 -31.67 24.57
N LEU A 218 -21.61 -30.69 23.93
CA LEU A 218 -20.59 -30.93 22.91
C LEU A 218 -19.35 -31.64 23.49
N CYS A 219 -18.92 -31.28 24.71
CA CYS A 219 -17.82 -32.00 25.37
C CYS A 219 -18.19 -33.43 25.74
N LYS A 220 -19.45 -33.71 26.12
CA LYS A 220 -19.93 -35.07 26.34
C LYS A 220 -19.96 -35.88 25.05
N ALA A 221 -20.38 -35.28 23.94
CA ALA A 221 -20.39 -35.95 22.65
C ALA A 221 -18.97 -36.32 22.19
N GLU A 222 -17.99 -35.43 22.41
CA GLU A 222 -16.60 -35.63 21.98
C GLU A 222 -15.80 -36.55 22.93
N PHE A 223 -15.93 -36.37 24.24
CA PHE A 223 -15.07 -37.02 25.24
C PHE A 223 -15.79 -38.05 26.12
N GLY A 224 -17.10 -38.22 25.95
CA GLY A 224 -17.96 -39.08 26.78
C GLY A 224 -18.32 -38.45 28.13
N ASP A 225 -19.02 -39.21 28.99
CA ASP A 225 -19.48 -38.74 30.30
C ASP A 225 -18.39 -38.73 31.38
N THR A 226 -17.17 -39.15 31.06
CA THR A 226 -16.03 -39.18 31.99
C THR A 226 -14.76 -38.63 31.34
N LEU A 227 -13.89 -38.05 32.15
CA LEU A 227 -12.64 -37.42 31.73
C LEU A 227 -11.44 -38.05 32.45
N LYS A 228 -10.32 -38.22 31.74
CA LYS A 228 -9.05 -38.65 32.34
C LYS A 228 -8.29 -37.43 32.85
N VAL A 229 -7.93 -37.40 34.12
CA VAL A 229 -7.17 -36.30 34.73
C VAL A 229 -5.92 -36.86 35.38
N ALA A 230 -4.76 -36.27 35.09
CA ALA A 230 -3.53 -36.58 35.80
C ALA A 230 -3.37 -35.65 37.01
N SER A 231 -3.23 -36.22 38.20
CA SER A 231 -2.92 -35.46 39.43
C SER A 231 -1.71 -36.10 40.10
N LYS A 232 -0.61 -35.33 40.21
CA LYS A 232 0.66 -35.80 40.79
C LYS A 232 1.20 -37.11 40.16
N GLY A 233 1.05 -37.27 38.84
CA GLY A 233 1.54 -38.43 38.10
C GLY A 233 0.62 -39.66 38.14
N ILE A 234 -0.53 -39.59 38.81
CA ILE A 234 -1.53 -40.66 38.86
C ILE A 234 -2.71 -40.27 37.97
N GLU A 235 -3.06 -41.13 37.01
CA GLU A 235 -4.26 -40.97 36.21
C GLU A 235 -5.50 -41.38 37.00
N ARG A 236 -6.50 -40.50 37.01
CA ARG A 236 -7.81 -40.78 37.58
C ARG A 236 -8.89 -40.50 36.55
N ILE A 237 -9.93 -41.32 36.55
CA ILE A 237 -11.15 -41.08 35.78
C ILE A 237 -12.11 -40.33 36.69
N VAL A 238 -12.63 -39.20 36.21
CA VAL A 238 -13.60 -38.36 36.92
C VAL A 238 -14.83 -38.13 36.04
N PRO A 239 -16.04 -38.01 36.61
CA PRO A 239 -17.23 -37.70 35.83
C PRO A 239 -17.13 -36.31 35.20
N MET A 240 -17.84 -36.10 34.09
CA MET A 240 -17.96 -34.81 33.42
C MET A 240 -18.43 -33.74 34.43
N PRO A 241 -17.70 -32.61 34.56
CA PRO A 241 -18.07 -31.56 35.50
C PRO A 241 -19.43 -30.91 35.20
N SER A 242 -20.02 -30.28 36.20
CA SER A 242 -21.33 -29.62 36.07
C SER A 242 -21.27 -28.37 35.17
N VAL A 243 -22.45 -27.94 34.70
CA VAL A 243 -22.62 -26.69 33.93
C VAL A 243 -22.01 -25.49 34.66
N ARG A 244 -22.09 -25.43 36.00
CA ARG A 244 -21.51 -24.34 36.80
C ARG A 244 -19.98 -24.29 36.69
N THR A 245 -19.32 -25.45 36.60
CA THR A 245 -17.88 -25.54 36.36
C THR A 245 -17.51 -25.06 34.95
N PHE A 246 -18.32 -25.41 33.95
CA PHE A 246 -18.16 -24.89 32.58
C PHE A 246 -18.34 -23.37 32.51
N GLN A 247 -19.38 -22.82 33.15
CA GLN A 247 -19.59 -21.37 33.22
C GLN A 247 -18.37 -20.63 33.79
N TYR A 248 -17.83 -21.13 34.90
CA TYR A 248 -16.63 -20.54 35.51
C TYR A 248 -15.41 -20.65 34.59
N THR A 249 -15.20 -21.83 34.00
CA THR A 249 -14.04 -22.11 33.12
C THR A 249 -14.11 -21.25 31.87
N ILE A 250 -15.26 -21.18 31.19
CA ILE A 250 -15.49 -20.32 30.02
C ILE A 250 -15.23 -18.86 30.38
N LYS A 251 -15.72 -18.37 31.52
CA LYS A 251 -15.47 -16.99 31.98
C LYS A 251 -13.97 -16.72 32.15
N GLN A 252 -13.22 -17.65 32.73
CA GLN A 252 -11.76 -17.51 32.87
C GLN A 252 -11.03 -17.60 31.53
N LEU A 253 -11.40 -18.54 30.66
CA LEU A 253 -10.80 -18.69 29.33
C LEU A 253 -11.05 -17.45 28.46
N LYS A 254 -12.27 -16.92 28.42
CA LYS A 254 -12.58 -15.65 27.73
C LYS A 254 -11.75 -14.48 28.25
N LYS A 255 -11.45 -14.45 29.55
CA LYS A 255 -10.61 -13.42 30.16
C LYS A 255 -9.13 -13.60 29.81
N ASN A 256 -8.62 -14.82 29.93
CA ASN A 256 -7.20 -15.14 29.80
C ASN A 256 -6.74 -15.16 28.33
N HIS A 257 -7.60 -15.64 27.42
CA HIS A 257 -7.35 -15.73 25.98
C HIS A 257 -8.11 -14.66 25.18
N LYS A 258 -8.39 -13.52 25.82
CA LYS A 258 -9.20 -12.46 25.23
C LYS A 258 -8.65 -12.01 23.88
N VAL A 259 -7.32 -11.89 23.76
CA VAL A 259 -6.66 -11.34 22.57
C VAL A 259 -6.69 -12.34 21.42
N GLU A 260 -6.39 -13.60 21.70
CA GLU A 260 -6.38 -14.70 20.75
C GLU A 260 -7.78 -15.01 20.25
N LEU A 261 -8.76 -15.08 21.16
CA LEU A 261 -10.16 -15.27 20.80
C LEU A 261 -10.69 -14.09 19.97
N LEU A 262 -10.32 -12.85 20.31
CA LEU A 262 -10.71 -11.69 19.50
C LEU A 262 -10.07 -11.73 18.11
N LYS A 263 -8.81 -12.14 18.00
CA LYS A 263 -8.15 -12.30 16.69
C LYS A 263 -8.86 -13.29 15.78
N LEU A 264 -9.37 -14.39 16.34
CA LEU A 264 -10.07 -15.43 15.59
C LEU A 264 -11.52 -15.05 15.27
N THR A 265 -12.23 -14.44 16.22
CA THR A 265 -13.66 -14.13 16.09
C THR A 265 -13.93 -12.78 15.41
N ASN A 266 -13.07 -11.79 15.62
CA ASN A 266 -13.16 -10.46 15.04
C ASN A 266 -11.76 -9.88 14.74
N PRO A 267 -11.15 -10.28 13.61
CA PRO A 267 -9.82 -9.82 13.21
C PRO A 267 -9.68 -8.29 13.15
N ASP A 268 -10.74 -7.57 12.78
CA ASP A 268 -10.71 -6.11 12.66
C ASP A 268 -10.69 -5.41 14.02
N ALA A 269 -11.49 -5.87 14.98
CA ALA A 269 -11.42 -5.39 16.36
C ALA A 269 -10.06 -5.71 17.00
N TYR A 270 -9.49 -6.88 16.70
CA TYR A 270 -8.12 -7.21 17.11
C TYR A 270 -7.10 -6.23 16.53
N ARG A 271 -7.16 -5.94 15.22
CA ARG A 271 -6.27 -4.97 14.55
C ARG A 271 -6.34 -3.59 15.19
N SER A 272 -7.54 -3.14 15.55
CA SER A 272 -7.76 -1.83 16.15
C SER A 272 -7.23 -1.72 17.59
N ILE A 273 -7.38 -2.78 18.40
CA ILE A 273 -7.14 -2.70 19.86
C ILE A 273 -5.81 -3.33 20.29
N TYR A 274 -5.41 -4.44 19.65
CA TYR A 274 -4.34 -5.31 20.17
C TYR A 274 -3.20 -5.58 19.18
N ALA A 275 -3.39 -5.39 17.87
CA ALA A 275 -2.31 -5.61 16.92
C ALA A 275 -1.13 -4.66 17.24
N PRO A 276 0.12 -5.18 17.25
CA PRO A 276 1.29 -4.35 17.41
C PRO A 276 1.32 -3.25 16.36
N ALA A 277 1.45 -1.99 16.79
CA ALA A 277 1.53 -0.84 15.90
C ALA A 277 2.86 -0.09 16.10
N GLY A 278 3.55 0.22 15.01
CA GLY A 278 4.75 1.05 15.04
C GLY A 278 4.41 2.54 15.06
N VAL A 279 5.19 3.35 15.79
CA VAL A 279 4.95 4.79 15.90
C VAL A 279 5.93 5.56 15.03
N GLY A 280 5.40 6.27 14.03
CA GLY A 280 6.17 7.21 13.22
C GLY A 280 6.93 6.59 12.05
N MET A 281 6.30 5.64 11.34
CA MET A 281 6.87 5.06 10.11
C MET A 281 7.23 6.13 9.06
N LEU A 282 6.47 7.24 9.02
CA LEU A 282 6.70 8.36 8.11
C LEU A 282 7.51 9.51 8.73
N ARG A 283 8.32 9.26 9.77
CA ARG A 283 9.16 10.30 10.41
C ARG A 283 10.25 10.86 9.51
N HIS A 284 10.67 10.08 8.50
CA HIS A 284 11.67 10.48 7.51
C HIS A 284 11.13 11.53 6.51
N ILE A 285 9.80 11.73 6.48
CA ILE A 285 9.18 12.80 5.68
C ILE A 285 9.24 14.10 6.48
N THR A 286 10.16 14.98 6.08
CA THR A 286 10.46 16.20 6.84
C THR A 286 10.20 17.49 6.11
N GLU A 287 10.21 17.48 4.77
CA GLU A 287 10.05 18.66 3.94
C GLU A 287 8.63 18.79 3.38
N PRO A 288 8.10 20.02 3.23
CA PRO A 288 6.82 20.24 2.57
C PRO A 288 6.82 19.62 1.17
N ASN A 289 5.67 19.07 0.79
CA ASN A 289 5.46 18.43 -0.52
C ASN A 289 6.38 17.25 -0.81
N GLN A 290 7.10 16.71 0.18
CA GLN A 290 7.86 15.48 -0.01
C GLN A 290 6.92 14.28 -0.20
N MET A 291 5.84 14.21 0.59
CA MET A 291 4.80 13.20 0.45
C MET A 291 3.45 13.79 0.83
N TRP A 292 2.47 13.62 -0.05
CA TRP A 292 1.06 13.85 0.26
C TRP A 292 0.36 12.52 0.53
N GLN A 293 -0.62 12.53 1.44
CA GLN A 293 -1.60 11.45 1.56
C GLN A 293 -2.95 11.96 1.10
N ILE A 294 -3.61 11.20 0.24
CA ILE A 294 -4.97 11.50 -0.21
C ILE A 294 -5.92 10.36 0.14
N ASP A 295 -7.17 10.75 0.43
CA ASP A 295 -8.22 9.83 0.81
C ASP A 295 -9.60 10.46 0.58
N ALA A 296 -10.63 9.62 0.52
CA ALA A 296 -12.00 10.04 0.35
C ALA A 296 -12.91 9.43 1.44
N SER A 297 -13.88 10.20 1.92
CA SER A 297 -14.88 9.73 2.87
C SER A 297 -16.25 10.32 2.55
N PRO A 298 -17.37 9.60 2.78
CA PRO A 298 -18.68 10.21 2.78
C PRO A 298 -18.74 11.34 3.82
N VAL A 299 -19.41 12.45 3.49
CA VAL A 299 -19.66 13.55 4.44
C VAL A 299 -20.76 13.12 5.41
N ASP A 300 -20.61 13.41 6.71
CA ASP A 300 -21.62 13.10 7.74
C ASP A 300 -22.72 14.17 7.83
N ALA A 301 -22.97 14.89 6.73
CA ALA A 301 -24.03 15.87 6.58
C ALA A 301 -24.68 15.73 5.20
N LEU A 302 -25.96 16.09 5.11
CA LEU A 302 -26.72 16.18 3.88
C LEU A 302 -26.65 17.61 3.32
N CYS A 303 -26.47 17.73 2.01
CA CYS A 303 -26.69 18.95 1.24
C CYS A 303 -28.09 18.90 0.61
N VAL A 304 -28.55 20.04 0.08
CA VAL A 304 -29.90 20.20 -0.51
C VAL A 304 -30.22 19.11 -1.54
N ASP A 305 -29.23 18.69 -2.33
CA ASP A 305 -29.35 17.71 -3.42
C ASP A 305 -28.80 16.32 -3.08
N GLY A 306 -28.52 16.06 -1.79
CA GLY A 306 -28.21 14.73 -1.27
C GLY A 306 -26.86 14.65 -0.54
N ARG A 307 -26.31 13.44 -0.49
CA ARG A 307 -25.06 13.15 0.23
C ARG A 307 -23.86 13.25 -0.71
N TYR A 308 -22.81 13.89 -0.22
CA TYR A 308 -21.55 14.09 -0.93
C TYR A 308 -20.41 13.30 -0.27
N SER A 309 -19.32 13.16 -1.01
CA SER A 309 -18.03 12.67 -0.51
C SER A 309 -17.04 13.82 -0.41
N ILE A 310 -16.17 13.78 0.59
CA ILE A 310 -15.05 14.69 0.76
C ILE A 310 -13.77 13.97 0.38
N TYR A 311 -13.06 14.53 -0.58
CA TYR A 311 -11.69 14.20 -0.90
C TYR A 311 -10.78 15.09 -0.07
N ALA A 312 -9.78 14.51 0.59
CA ALA A 312 -8.84 15.22 1.43
C ALA A 312 -7.42 14.96 0.98
N CYS A 313 -6.61 16.01 0.93
CA CYS A 313 -5.17 15.95 0.73
C CYS A 313 -4.48 16.51 1.96
N ILE A 314 -3.52 15.78 2.52
CA ILE A 314 -2.66 16.26 3.61
C ILE A 314 -1.18 16.16 3.22
N ASP A 315 -0.45 17.24 3.43
CA ASP A 315 1.01 17.21 3.38
C ASP A 315 1.54 16.59 4.68
N VAL A 316 2.30 15.49 4.56
CA VAL A 316 2.75 14.73 5.72
C VAL A 316 3.77 15.51 6.56
N ALA A 317 4.60 16.36 5.96
CA ALA A 317 5.62 17.09 6.73
C ALA A 317 4.99 18.19 7.59
N THR A 318 4.15 19.02 6.97
CA THR A 318 3.62 20.26 7.56
C THR A 318 2.24 20.07 8.21
N ARG A 319 1.50 19.03 7.82
CA ARG A 319 0.11 18.77 8.22
C ARG A 319 -0.90 19.76 7.66
N ARG A 320 -0.56 20.59 6.66
CA ARG A 320 -1.57 21.42 5.98
C ARG A 320 -2.52 20.53 5.18
N MET A 321 -3.79 20.96 5.08
CA MET A 321 -4.86 20.17 4.45
C MET A 321 -5.63 21.00 3.43
N ILE A 322 -6.02 20.34 2.34
CA ILE A 322 -6.91 20.84 1.29
C ILE A 322 -8.00 19.79 1.08
N PHE A 323 -9.21 20.25 0.77
CA PHE A 323 -10.35 19.40 0.57
C PHE A 323 -11.10 19.73 -0.72
N HIS A 324 -11.75 18.72 -1.30
CA HIS A 324 -12.63 18.85 -2.44
C HIS A 324 -13.91 18.04 -2.25
N VAL A 325 -15.07 18.69 -2.41
CA VAL A 325 -16.39 18.11 -2.28
C VAL A 325 -16.83 17.58 -3.63
N SER A 326 -17.19 16.30 -3.70
CA SER A 326 -17.68 15.66 -4.93
C SER A 326 -18.87 14.76 -4.67
N ARG A 327 -19.83 14.75 -5.60
CA ARG A 327 -21.05 13.93 -5.50
C ARG A 327 -20.79 12.46 -5.74
N THR A 328 -19.86 12.16 -6.65
CA THR A 328 -19.59 10.79 -7.11
C THR A 328 -18.11 10.47 -6.99
N PRO A 329 -17.76 9.28 -6.50
CA PRO A 329 -16.36 8.88 -6.46
C PRO A 329 -15.85 8.60 -7.88
N ARG A 330 -15.00 9.48 -8.40
CA ARG A 330 -14.48 9.44 -9.78
C ARG A 330 -13.06 9.96 -9.84
N ALA A 331 -12.29 9.51 -10.83
CA ALA A 331 -10.94 9.99 -11.12
C ALA A 331 -10.89 11.51 -11.28
N SER A 332 -11.91 12.11 -11.90
CA SER A 332 -12.04 13.57 -12.05
C SER A 332 -12.10 14.32 -10.70
N ALA A 333 -12.68 13.73 -9.65
CA ALA A 333 -12.71 14.33 -8.33
C ALA A 333 -11.31 14.34 -7.68
N VAL A 334 -10.53 13.28 -7.89
CA VAL A 334 -9.11 13.23 -7.50
C VAL A 334 -8.32 14.29 -8.27
N ALA A 335 -8.56 14.39 -9.58
CA ALA A 335 -7.91 15.36 -10.46
C ALA A 335 -8.15 16.81 -9.99
N LEU A 336 -9.39 17.17 -9.64
CA LEU A 336 -9.75 18.48 -9.11
C LEU A 336 -9.16 18.76 -7.71
N LEU A 337 -9.11 17.76 -6.82
CA LEU A 337 -8.41 17.87 -5.54
C LEU A 337 -6.93 18.20 -5.75
N ILE A 338 -6.27 17.43 -6.61
CA ILE A 338 -4.84 17.57 -6.91
C ILE A 338 -4.57 18.91 -7.58
N ARG A 339 -5.43 19.35 -8.52
CA ARG A 339 -5.37 20.68 -9.12
C ARG A 339 -5.29 21.76 -8.05
N LYS A 340 -6.28 21.75 -7.15
CA LYS A 340 -6.40 22.72 -6.07
C LYS A 340 -5.19 22.70 -5.14
N ALA A 341 -4.68 21.50 -4.82
CA ALA A 341 -3.51 21.34 -3.99
C ALA A 341 -2.22 21.85 -4.67
N ILE A 342 -2.02 21.57 -5.97
CA ILE A 342 -0.85 22.03 -6.72
C ILE A 342 -0.83 23.55 -6.87
N ILE A 343 -1.97 24.18 -7.13
CA ILE A 343 -2.05 25.64 -7.21
C ILE A 343 -1.66 26.29 -5.88
N ALA A 344 -2.15 25.73 -4.77
CA ALA A 344 -1.89 26.28 -3.45
C ALA A 344 -0.46 25.98 -2.94
N TRP A 345 0.07 24.79 -3.22
CA TRP A 345 1.22 24.25 -2.52
C TRP A 345 2.39 23.89 -3.43
N GLY A 346 2.19 23.78 -4.74
CA GLY A 346 3.13 23.23 -5.71
C GLY A 346 3.10 21.70 -5.81
N VAL A 347 3.93 21.16 -6.70
CA VAL A 347 3.95 19.74 -7.09
C VAL A 347 4.66 18.85 -6.07
N PRO A 348 4.00 17.80 -5.54
CA PRO A 348 4.61 16.87 -4.59
C PRO A 348 5.61 15.92 -5.23
N GLY A 349 6.54 15.40 -4.44
CA GLY A 349 7.42 14.30 -4.87
C GLY A 349 6.65 12.98 -5.01
N LEU A 350 5.86 12.65 -3.98
CA LEU A 350 5.15 11.38 -3.87
C LEU A 350 3.72 11.60 -3.38
N VAL A 351 2.77 10.88 -3.95
CA VAL A 351 1.38 10.81 -3.47
C VAL A 351 1.07 9.38 -3.03
N LYS A 352 0.66 9.24 -1.77
CA LYS A 352 0.23 7.97 -1.19
C LYS A 352 -1.30 7.89 -1.09
N THR A 353 -1.87 6.83 -1.66
CA THR A 353 -3.33 6.61 -1.75
C THR A 353 -3.71 5.22 -1.22
N ASP A 354 -5.00 4.92 -1.13
CA ASP A 354 -5.45 3.53 -1.06
C ASP A 354 -5.69 2.96 -2.46
N ASN A 355 -6.19 1.72 -2.49
CA ASN A 355 -6.59 1.02 -3.70
C ASN A 355 -8.04 1.36 -4.14
N GLY A 356 -8.56 2.53 -3.76
CA GLY A 356 -9.86 2.99 -4.26
C GLY A 356 -9.85 3.08 -5.78
N SER A 357 -10.96 2.71 -6.42
CA SER A 357 -11.05 2.62 -7.88
C SER A 357 -10.87 3.96 -8.59
N ASP A 358 -11.14 5.06 -7.91
CA ASP A 358 -10.88 6.43 -8.32
C ASP A 358 -9.41 6.82 -8.23
N PHE A 359 -8.66 6.32 -7.24
CA PHE A 359 -7.22 6.59 -7.08
C PHE A 359 -6.33 5.72 -7.97
N VAL A 360 -6.77 4.51 -8.31
CA VAL A 360 -6.06 3.55 -9.20
C VAL A 360 -6.53 3.67 -10.66
N ALA A 361 -7.35 4.69 -10.98
CA ALA A 361 -7.79 4.91 -12.34
C ALA A 361 -6.60 5.29 -13.25
N LYS A 362 -6.58 4.74 -14.48
CA LYS A 362 -5.54 5.06 -15.49
C LYS A 362 -5.38 6.56 -15.75
N GLU A 363 -6.49 7.30 -15.66
CA GLU A 363 -6.50 8.76 -15.80
C GLU A 363 -5.71 9.45 -14.68
N THR A 364 -5.89 8.99 -13.45
CA THR A 364 -5.17 9.49 -12.26
C THR A 364 -3.69 9.14 -12.33
N GLU A 365 -3.34 7.90 -12.71
CA GLU A 365 -1.95 7.50 -12.92
C GLU A 365 -1.26 8.34 -14.00
N ARG A 366 -1.94 8.57 -15.13
CA ARG A 366 -1.43 9.41 -16.22
C ARG A 366 -1.22 10.86 -15.79
N LEU A 367 -2.15 11.42 -15.01
CA LEU A 367 -2.02 12.77 -14.45
C LEU A 367 -0.76 12.87 -13.58
N PHE A 368 -0.56 11.94 -12.65
CA PHE A 368 0.62 11.93 -11.79
C PHE A 368 1.92 11.74 -12.57
N LEU A 369 1.94 10.84 -13.56
CA LEU A 369 3.08 10.66 -14.44
C LEU A 369 3.43 11.94 -15.21
N SER A 370 2.42 12.61 -15.78
CA SER A 370 2.61 13.85 -16.56
C SER A 370 3.15 15.00 -15.71
N LEU A 371 2.86 14.99 -14.41
CA LEU A 371 3.34 15.98 -13.44
C LEU A 371 4.67 15.58 -12.78
N GLY A 372 5.22 14.39 -13.10
CA GLY A 372 6.43 13.87 -12.47
C GLY A 372 6.25 13.61 -10.96
N ILE A 373 5.08 13.08 -10.59
CA ILE A 373 4.70 12.71 -9.23
C ILE A 373 4.75 11.19 -9.11
N ASP A 374 5.54 10.69 -8.16
CA ASP A 374 5.54 9.27 -7.84
C ASP A 374 4.24 8.88 -7.12
N THR A 375 3.79 7.64 -7.30
CA THR A 375 2.58 7.12 -6.65
C THR A 375 2.90 5.87 -5.83
N GLU A 376 2.31 5.80 -4.63
CA GLU A 376 2.41 4.62 -3.76
C GLU A 376 1.02 4.24 -3.26
N THR A 377 0.56 3.03 -3.59
CA THR A 377 -0.70 2.50 -3.05
C THR A 377 -0.44 1.74 -1.76
N SER A 378 -1.38 1.86 -0.82
CA SER A 378 -1.28 1.16 0.46
C SER A 378 -1.44 -0.35 0.27
N ILE A 379 -0.66 -1.15 1.01
CA ILE A 379 -0.80 -2.61 1.00
C ILE A 379 -2.19 -2.98 1.50
N ALA A 380 -2.88 -3.88 0.78
CA ALA A 380 -4.21 -4.34 1.15
C ALA A 380 -4.24 -4.79 2.63
N TYR A 381 -5.29 -4.40 3.35
CA TYR A 381 -5.51 -4.71 4.77
C TYR A 381 -4.50 -4.10 5.77
N THR A 382 -3.80 -3.01 5.40
CA THR A 382 -2.92 -2.25 6.31
C THR A 382 -3.38 -0.77 6.46
N PRO A 383 -4.46 -0.48 7.20
CA PRO A 383 -5.00 0.89 7.34
C PRO A 383 -4.00 1.89 7.95
N GLN A 384 -3.01 1.40 8.71
CA GLN A 384 -2.09 2.26 9.47
C GLN A 384 -1.19 3.14 8.58
N GLU A 385 -1.02 2.80 7.31
CA GLU A 385 -0.13 3.52 6.39
C GLU A 385 -0.65 4.92 6.01
N LYS A 386 -1.98 5.11 5.99
CA LYS A 386 -2.64 6.41 5.69
C LYS A 386 -3.14 7.15 6.93
N GLY A 387 -2.65 6.80 8.12
CA GLY A 387 -3.20 7.31 9.36
C GLY A 387 -3.16 8.84 9.52
N HIS A 388 -2.43 9.61 8.71
CA HIS A 388 -2.45 11.07 8.77
C HIS A 388 -3.68 11.68 8.10
N VAL A 389 -3.99 11.26 6.87
CA VAL A 389 -5.17 11.75 6.15
C VAL A 389 -6.46 11.29 6.82
N GLU A 390 -6.52 10.04 7.28
CA GLU A 390 -7.68 9.49 8.02
C GLU A 390 -7.97 10.28 9.30
N ARG A 391 -6.93 10.61 10.08
CA ARG A 391 -7.07 11.47 11.27
C ARG A 391 -7.48 12.91 10.92
N GLY A 392 -7.01 13.41 9.78
CA GLY A 392 -7.41 14.71 9.22
C GLY A 392 -8.91 14.73 8.89
N ILE A 393 -9.39 13.75 8.13
CA ILE A 393 -10.82 13.57 7.81
C ILE A 393 -11.65 13.41 9.08
N GLY A 394 -11.22 12.58 10.04
CA GLY A 394 -11.92 12.44 11.31
C GLY A 394 -11.95 13.74 12.14
N THR A 395 -11.00 14.66 11.93
CA THR A 395 -11.02 16.00 12.53
C THR A 395 -12.00 16.91 11.80
N PHE A 396 -12.00 16.89 10.47
CA PHE A 396 -12.98 17.57 9.63
C PHE A 396 -14.41 17.18 10.00
N GLN A 397 -14.74 15.88 10.04
CA GLN A 397 -16.09 15.39 10.38
C GLN A 397 -16.55 15.94 11.75
N ARG A 398 -15.69 15.83 12.78
CA ARG A 398 -16.04 16.25 14.15
C ARG A 398 -16.12 17.77 14.34
N LYS A 399 -15.37 18.56 13.55
CA LYS A 399 -15.26 20.02 13.72
C LYS A 399 -16.13 20.81 12.74
N VAL A 400 -16.30 20.30 11.53
CA VAL A 400 -17.11 20.94 10.50
C VAL A 400 -18.48 20.27 10.46
N CYS A 401 -18.57 18.99 10.07
CA CYS A 401 -19.86 18.34 9.81
C CYS A 401 -20.80 18.33 11.00
N ARG A 402 -20.29 18.14 12.23
CA ARG A 402 -21.09 18.21 13.45
C ARG A 402 -21.78 19.57 13.67
N ASN A 403 -21.21 20.65 13.14
CA ASN A 403 -21.72 22.01 13.26
C ASN A 403 -22.47 22.47 11.99
N LEU A 404 -22.61 21.60 10.97
CA LEU A 404 -23.40 21.90 9.78
C LEU A 404 -24.88 21.59 10.04
N GLU A 405 -25.73 22.45 9.51
CA GLU A 405 -27.13 22.14 9.31
C GLU A 405 -27.21 20.96 8.31
N GLY A 406 -27.99 19.92 8.61
CA GLY A 406 -28.00 18.67 7.84
C GLY A 406 -27.13 17.54 8.37
N PHE A 407 -26.49 17.65 9.55
CA PHE A 407 -25.71 16.58 10.16
C PHE A 407 -26.52 15.29 10.40
N VAL A 408 -25.99 14.14 9.97
CA VAL A 408 -26.67 12.82 10.04
C VAL A 408 -26.02 11.82 11.00
N GLY A 409 -24.97 12.22 11.73
CA GLY A 409 -24.27 11.35 12.68
C GLY A 409 -22.99 10.72 12.12
N HIS A 410 -22.02 10.44 13.00
CA HIS A 410 -20.72 9.87 12.64
C HIS A 410 -20.69 8.34 12.57
N ASN A 411 -21.72 7.69 13.10
CA ASN A 411 -21.82 6.23 13.14
C ASN A 411 -23.28 5.79 13.03
N VAL A 412 -23.50 4.48 12.87
CA VAL A 412 -24.84 3.89 12.70
C VAL A 412 -25.75 4.16 13.89
N THR A 413 -25.20 4.21 15.11
CA THR A 413 -25.97 4.49 16.33
C THR A 413 -26.44 5.93 16.38
N ASP A 414 -25.55 6.89 16.11
CA ASP A 414 -25.86 8.32 16.02
C ASP A 414 -26.91 8.55 14.93
N ARG A 415 -26.71 7.91 13.77
CA ARG A 415 -27.62 7.98 12.64
C ARG A 415 -29.00 7.42 12.98
N LYS A 416 -29.07 6.25 13.62
CA LYS A 416 -30.34 5.66 14.09
C LYS A 416 -31.03 6.54 15.12
N ALA A 417 -30.29 7.18 16.03
CA ALA A 417 -30.86 8.11 17.00
C ALA A 417 -31.46 9.35 16.32
N ILE A 418 -30.78 9.88 15.31
CA ILE A 418 -31.26 11.02 14.51
C ILE A 418 -32.45 10.60 13.63
N GLU A 419 -32.40 9.42 12.99
CA GLU A 419 -33.50 8.84 12.21
C GLU A 419 -34.73 8.51 13.08
N SER A 420 -34.53 8.10 14.34
CA SER A 420 -35.63 7.87 15.29
C SER A 420 -36.29 9.19 15.69
N ARG A 421 -35.51 10.26 15.91
CA ARG A 421 -36.05 11.62 16.08
C ARG A 421 -36.82 12.09 14.84
N LYS A 422 -36.34 11.77 13.64
CA LYS A 422 -37.04 12.04 12.38
C LYS A 422 -38.39 11.32 12.30
N ALA A 423 -38.43 10.04 12.62
CA ALA A 423 -39.68 9.27 12.64
C ALA A 423 -40.68 9.84 13.65
N PHE A 424 -40.21 10.37 14.78
CA PHE A 424 -41.03 11.05 15.78
C PHE A 424 -41.54 12.42 15.30
N ALA A 425 -40.69 13.27 14.72
CA ALA A 425 -41.08 14.58 14.19
C ALA A 425 -42.03 14.49 12.98
N LYS A 426 -41.84 13.47 12.12
CA LYS A 426 -42.75 13.19 11.01
C LYS A 426 -44.15 12.77 11.49
N ARG A 427 -44.26 12.10 12.65
CA ARG A 427 -45.55 11.82 13.30
C ARG A 427 -46.24 13.07 13.85
N LEU A 428 -45.48 14.14 14.09
CA LEU A 428 -45.97 15.46 14.51
C LEU A 428 -46.32 16.39 13.33
N GLY A 429 -46.14 15.94 12.08
CA GLY A 429 -46.56 16.68 10.87
C GLY A 429 -45.47 17.54 10.22
N GLU A 430 -44.20 17.45 10.63
CA GLU A 430 -43.10 18.19 10.01
C GLU A 430 -42.48 17.48 8.79
N SER A 431 -42.02 18.25 7.80
CA SER A 431 -41.39 17.72 6.57
C SER A 431 -39.91 17.33 6.78
N ASP A 432 -39.43 16.35 6.01
CA ASP A 432 -38.05 15.83 6.11
C ASP A 432 -36.95 16.90 5.94
N ALA A 433 -37.20 17.93 5.12
CA ALA A 433 -36.28 19.05 4.90
C ALA A 433 -36.20 20.00 6.12
N ASN A 434 -37.33 20.20 6.82
CA ASN A 434 -37.38 20.97 8.06
C ASN A 434 -36.72 20.22 9.22
N ILE A 435 -36.79 18.89 9.26
CA ILE A 435 -36.24 18.06 10.35
C ILE A 435 -34.70 18.13 10.43
N PHE A 436 -34.03 18.23 9.28
CA PHE A 436 -32.56 18.33 9.24
C PHE A 436 -32.04 19.76 9.03
N CYS A 437 -32.94 20.72 8.76
CA CYS A 437 -32.58 22.06 8.28
C CYS A 437 -31.55 21.99 7.13
N VAL A 438 -31.75 21.12 6.14
CA VAL A 438 -30.80 21.01 5.03
C VAL A 438 -30.93 22.27 4.16
N ARG A 439 -30.03 23.24 4.39
CA ARG A 439 -30.06 24.55 3.74
C ARG A 439 -28.85 24.84 2.87
N ILE A 440 -27.79 24.05 2.99
CA ILE A 440 -26.53 24.30 2.28
C ILE A 440 -26.42 23.46 1.02
N THR A 441 -25.99 24.11 -0.05
CA THR A 441 -25.58 23.48 -1.31
C THR A 441 -24.17 22.88 -1.19
N ALA A 442 -23.79 22.04 -2.15
CA ALA A 442 -22.43 21.49 -2.20
C ALA A 442 -21.35 22.57 -2.42
N ALA A 443 -21.67 23.64 -3.17
CA ALA A 443 -20.77 24.77 -3.39
C ALA A 443 -20.54 25.55 -2.08
N GLU A 444 -21.60 25.87 -1.34
CA GLU A 444 -21.49 26.51 -0.03
C GLU A 444 -20.78 25.61 0.99
N LEU A 445 -20.97 24.29 0.90
CA LEU A 445 -20.20 23.33 1.70
C LEU A 445 -18.71 23.44 1.37
N GLN A 446 -18.35 23.42 0.08
CA GLN A 446 -16.97 23.57 -0.37
C GLN A 446 -16.33 24.86 0.18
N GLU A 447 -17.00 26.00 0.04
CA GLU A 447 -16.54 27.29 0.58
C GLU A 447 -16.32 27.24 2.10
N LYS A 448 -17.26 26.65 2.86
CA LYS A 448 -17.13 26.50 4.32
C LYS A 448 -15.97 25.58 4.70
N VAL A 449 -15.76 24.49 3.96
CA VAL A 449 -14.64 23.57 4.20
C VAL A 449 -13.31 24.28 3.95
N ASP A 450 -13.22 25.05 2.87
CA ASP A 450 -12.02 25.80 2.50
C ASP A 450 -11.69 26.88 3.53
N ALA A 451 -12.68 27.69 3.89
CA ALA A 451 -12.54 28.71 4.93
C ALA A 451 -12.15 28.09 6.28
N TRP A 452 -12.70 26.93 6.64
CA TRP A 452 -12.28 26.22 7.85
C TRP A 452 -10.83 25.75 7.77
N ALA A 453 -10.42 25.17 6.64
CA ALA A 453 -9.07 24.68 6.42
C ALA A 453 -8.05 25.83 6.52
N GLU A 454 -8.33 26.95 5.84
CA GLU A 454 -7.47 28.14 5.78
C GLU A 454 -7.45 28.92 7.09
N VAL A 455 -8.61 29.32 7.60
CA VAL A 455 -8.70 30.24 8.74
C VAL A 455 -8.46 29.52 10.07
N SER A 456 -8.98 28.30 10.22
CA SER A 456 -8.98 27.60 11.52
C SER A 456 -7.93 26.50 11.61
N TYR A 457 -7.95 25.55 10.68
CA TYR A 457 -7.12 24.34 10.78
C TYR A 457 -5.63 24.66 10.61
N GLN A 458 -5.26 25.42 9.58
CA GLN A 458 -3.87 25.76 9.28
C GLN A 458 -3.23 26.72 10.29
N ASN A 459 -4.03 27.48 11.05
CA ASN A 459 -3.56 28.45 12.04
C ASN A 459 -3.64 27.96 13.50
N ARG A 460 -3.99 26.69 13.73
CA ARG A 460 -4.03 26.10 15.07
C ARG A 460 -2.79 25.24 15.32
N PRO A 461 -2.13 25.35 16.51
CA PRO A 461 -1.02 24.47 16.86
C PRO A 461 -1.39 22.99 16.71
N HIS A 462 -0.62 22.26 15.90
CA HIS A 462 -0.99 20.90 15.52
C HIS A 462 -0.31 19.85 16.39
N ALA A 463 -1.10 18.98 17.05
CA ALA A 463 -0.57 17.97 17.97
C ALA A 463 0.42 16.99 17.30
N GLY A 464 0.25 16.73 16.01
CA GLY A 464 1.16 15.90 15.21
C GLY A 464 2.55 16.50 15.01
N LEU A 465 2.72 17.81 15.17
CA LEU A 465 4.01 18.51 15.03
C LEU A 465 4.75 18.64 16.36
N ARG A 466 4.07 18.47 17.51
CA ARG A 466 4.66 18.61 18.85
C ARG A 466 5.89 17.71 19.11
N LYS A 467 5.99 16.57 18.41
CA LYS A 467 7.11 15.62 18.58
C LYS A 467 8.34 15.97 17.71
N ARG A 468 8.19 16.88 16.74
CA ARG A 468 9.28 17.43 15.93
C ARG A 468 9.89 18.60 16.70
N LYS A 469 11.18 18.52 17.03
CA LYS A 469 11.85 19.56 17.84
C LYS A 469 11.85 20.92 17.13
N ASP A 470 12.08 20.89 15.82
CA ASP A 470 12.07 22.02 14.89
C ASP A 470 10.69 22.69 14.75
N LEU A 471 9.61 21.93 14.84
CA LEU A 471 8.23 22.40 14.62
C LEU A 471 7.34 22.30 15.87
N ASN A 472 7.96 22.23 17.06
CA ASN A 472 7.23 22.02 18.29
C ASN A 472 6.26 23.18 18.55
N ARG A 473 4.97 22.85 18.78
CA ARG A 473 3.85 23.80 18.99
C ARG A 473 3.56 24.73 17.80
N ARG A 474 4.17 24.50 16.63
CA ARG A 474 3.86 25.28 15.44
C ARG A 474 2.51 24.90 14.82
N THR A 475 1.95 25.83 14.06
CA THR A 475 0.77 25.60 13.22
C THR A 475 1.19 24.94 11.89
N PRO A 476 0.27 24.29 11.16
CA PRO A 476 0.57 23.80 9.82
C PRO A 476 1.07 24.87 8.85
N PHE A 477 0.52 26.09 8.95
CA PHE A 477 0.95 27.24 8.16
C PHE A 477 2.41 27.63 8.48
N GLU A 478 2.74 27.79 9.76
CA GLU A 478 4.11 28.09 10.20
C GLU A 478 5.10 26.98 9.84
N ALA A 479 4.66 25.73 9.84
CA ALA A 479 5.49 24.60 9.43
C ALA A 479 5.82 24.62 7.93
N ALA A 480 4.87 25.02 7.09
CA ALA A 480 5.10 25.22 5.66
C ALA A 480 6.05 26.39 5.40
N LEU A 481 5.85 27.52 6.09
CA LEU A 481 6.72 28.70 5.99
C LEU A 481 8.14 28.49 6.51
N ALA A 482 8.34 27.52 7.42
CA ALA A 482 9.65 27.26 8.00
C ALA A 482 10.63 26.58 7.02
N SER A 483 10.14 25.97 5.94
CA SER A 483 11.02 25.34 4.95
C SER A 483 11.57 26.35 3.96
N LEU A 484 12.84 26.20 3.62
CA LEU A 484 13.54 26.99 2.60
C LEU A 484 13.60 26.26 1.25
N LYS A 485 13.01 25.07 1.14
CA LYS A 485 13.07 24.25 -0.07
C LYS A 485 12.30 24.93 -1.20
N PRO A 486 12.90 25.07 -2.41
CA PRO A 486 12.18 25.59 -3.57
C PRO A 486 10.93 24.75 -3.87
N ILE A 487 9.81 25.42 -4.06
CA ILE A 487 8.54 24.79 -4.43
C ILE A 487 8.51 24.63 -5.95
N ARG A 488 8.25 23.41 -6.44
CA ARG A 488 8.03 23.16 -7.87
C ARG A 488 6.62 23.63 -8.22
N MET A 489 6.50 24.62 -9.09
CA MET A 489 5.21 25.11 -9.58
C MET A 489 4.95 24.61 -11.00
N VAL A 490 3.67 24.54 -11.36
CA VAL A 490 3.21 24.25 -12.72
C VAL A 490 2.31 25.41 -13.13
N ASP A 491 2.41 25.79 -14.40
CA ASP A 491 1.53 26.80 -14.97
C ASP A 491 0.06 26.34 -14.88
N GLU A 492 -0.83 27.22 -14.42
CA GLU A 492 -2.22 26.86 -14.18
C GLU A 492 -2.93 26.37 -15.45
N ARG A 493 -2.64 26.98 -16.61
CA ARG A 493 -3.23 26.57 -17.89
C ARG A 493 -2.69 25.22 -18.35
N ALA A 494 -1.41 24.97 -18.14
CA ALA A 494 -0.82 23.66 -18.42
C ALA A 494 -1.47 22.57 -17.54
N LEU A 495 -1.73 22.88 -16.27
CA LEU A 495 -2.42 21.98 -15.36
C LEU A 495 -3.86 21.72 -15.81
N ASP A 496 -4.60 22.76 -16.22
CA ASP A 496 -5.97 22.64 -16.75
C ASP A 496 -6.03 21.74 -17.98
N LEU A 497 -5.08 21.90 -18.91
CA LEU A 497 -4.97 21.06 -20.09
C LEU A 497 -4.68 19.58 -19.75
N LEU A 498 -3.85 19.31 -18.74
CA LEU A 498 -3.57 17.94 -18.29
C LEU A 498 -4.77 17.27 -17.61
N LEU A 499 -5.68 18.06 -17.05
CA LEU A 499 -6.91 17.63 -16.39
C LEU A 499 -8.08 17.47 -17.35
N MET A 500 -7.96 17.93 -18.60
CA MET A 500 -8.99 17.75 -19.61
C MET A 500 -9.27 16.27 -19.87
N PRO A 501 -10.56 15.84 -19.92
CA PRO A 501 -10.93 14.46 -20.13
C PRO A 501 -10.32 13.91 -21.42
N VAL A 502 -9.87 12.66 -21.36
CA VAL A 502 -9.36 11.98 -22.55
C VAL A 502 -10.52 11.41 -23.37
N ALA A 503 -10.37 11.36 -24.70
CA ALA A 503 -11.41 10.85 -25.57
C ALA A 503 -11.68 9.35 -25.32
N GLY A 504 -12.88 8.99 -24.86
CA GLY A 504 -13.29 7.61 -24.53
C GLY A 504 -12.41 6.92 -23.48
N GLY A 505 -12.12 5.63 -23.66
CA GLY A 505 -11.45 4.81 -22.66
C GLY A 505 -10.04 5.28 -22.26
N ASP A 506 -9.04 5.02 -23.11
CA ASP A 506 -7.64 5.34 -22.82
C ASP A 506 -7.15 6.64 -23.48
N GLY A 507 -8.02 7.36 -24.19
CA GLY A 507 -7.66 8.57 -24.92
C GLY A 507 -6.96 8.35 -26.26
N ARG A 508 -6.56 7.11 -26.58
CA ARG A 508 -5.81 6.82 -27.81
C ARG A 508 -6.77 6.67 -28.98
N ARG A 509 -6.45 7.31 -30.09
CA ARG A 509 -7.21 7.24 -31.34
C ARG A 509 -6.28 7.15 -32.52
N VAL A 510 -6.79 6.59 -33.61
CA VAL A 510 -6.12 6.64 -34.91
C VAL A 510 -6.84 7.67 -35.76
N VAL A 511 -6.08 8.60 -36.35
CA VAL A 511 -6.66 9.59 -37.26
C VAL A 511 -7.18 8.87 -38.51
N GLY A 512 -8.47 8.98 -38.80
CA GLY A 512 -9.09 8.45 -40.00
C GLY A 512 -9.13 9.46 -41.16
N LYS A 513 -9.62 9.01 -42.31
CA LYS A 513 -9.86 9.88 -43.48
C LYS A 513 -10.80 11.03 -43.16
N LEU A 514 -11.85 10.76 -42.38
CA LEU A 514 -12.82 11.77 -41.92
C LEU A 514 -12.33 12.57 -40.71
N GLY A 515 -11.24 12.16 -40.07
CA GLY A 515 -10.69 12.79 -38.88
C GLY A 515 -10.60 11.81 -37.72
N ILE A 516 -10.53 12.36 -36.51
CA ILE A 516 -10.54 11.63 -35.25
C ILE A 516 -11.99 11.41 -34.86
N GLN A 517 -12.40 10.15 -34.74
CA GLN A 517 -13.73 9.81 -34.25
C GLN A 517 -13.73 9.76 -32.71
N VAL A 518 -14.58 10.58 -32.11
CA VAL A 518 -14.91 10.53 -30.68
C VAL A 518 -16.41 10.39 -30.55
N ASP A 519 -16.85 9.27 -29.99
CA ASP A 519 -18.25 8.85 -29.98
C ASP A 519 -18.87 8.88 -31.39
N TYR A 520 -19.86 9.75 -31.61
CA TYR A 520 -20.54 9.92 -32.90
C TYR A 520 -19.95 11.06 -33.76
N TYR A 521 -19.05 11.87 -33.20
CA TYR A 521 -18.54 13.08 -33.83
C TYR A 521 -17.17 12.88 -34.47
N HIS A 522 -16.92 13.62 -35.55
CA HIS A 522 -15.65 13.63 -36.27
C HIS A 522 -14.93 14.97 -36.09
N TYR A 523 -13.75 14.91 -35.48
CA TYR A 523 -12.88 16.06 -35.29
C TYR A 523 -11.81 16.07 -36.37
N MET A 524 -11.67 17.18 -37.07
CA MET A 524 -10.82 17.30 -38.25
C MET A 524 -9.51 18.01 -37.88
N PRO A 525 -8.39 17.28 -37.71
CA PRO A 525 -7.09 17.91 -37.54
C PRO A 525 -6.60 18.49 -38.87
N GLU A 526 -5.96 19.65 -38.83
CA GLU A 526 -5.45 20.32 -40.04
C GLU A 526 -4.22 19.61 -40.63
N ARG A 527 -3.26 19.27 -39.76
CA ARG A 527 -1.91 18.83 -40.18
C ARG A 527 -1.61 17.36 -39.90
N ILE A 528 -2.50 16.66 -39.20
CA ILE A 528 -2.27 15.29 -38.76
C ILE A 528 -2.82 14.30 -39.80
N MET A 529 -1.94 13.45 -40.31
CA MET A 529 -2.26 12.54 -41.41
C MET A 529 -3.08 11.33 -40.94
N PRO A 530 -3.96 10.79 -41.79
CA PRO A 530 -4.63 9.52 -41.51
C PRO A 530 -3.65 8.37 -41.26
N GLY A 531 -3.99 7.47 -40.34
CA GLY A 531 -3.14 6.36 -39.89
C GLY A 531 -2.23 6.69 -38.69
N THR A 532 -2.17 7.95 -38.27
CA THR A 532 -1.37 8.37 -37.10
C THR A 532 -2.11 8.00 -35.81
N GLU A 533 -1.45 7.27 -34.90
CA GLU A 533 -1.93 7.08 -33.53
C GLU A 533 -1.66 8.37 -32.71
N VAL A 534 -2.66 8.80 -31.94
CA VAL A 534 -2.62 10.05 -31.17
C VAL A 534 -3.33 9.90 -29.83
N LEU A 535 -2.91 10.70 -28.84
CA LEU A 535 -3.66 10.92 -27.60
C LEU A 535 -4.55 12.16 -27.77
N VAL A 536 -5.83 12.03 -27.46
CA VAL A 536 -6.83 13.09 -27.67
C VAL A 536 -7.44 13.51 -26.35
N ARG A 537 -7.44 14.82 -26.09
CA ARG A 537 -8.09 15.44 -24.94
C ARG A 537 -9.25 16.32 -25.40
N MET A 538 -10.37 16.20 -24.70
CA MET A 538 -11.58 16.96 -24.96
C MET A 538 -11.48 18.32 -24.28
N ASP A 539 -11.62 19.39 -25.05
CA ASP A 539 -11.71 20.72 -24.46
C ASP A 539 -13.04 20.83 -23.69
N THR A 540 -12.94 21.20 -22.41
CA THR A 540 -14.11 21.33 -21.53
C THR A 540 -14.86 22.63 -21.73
N GLU A 541 -14.21 23.65 -22.31
CA GLU A 541 -14.82 24.95 -22.60
C GLU A 541 -15.42 25.00 -24.02
N ASP A 542 -14.85 24.24 -24.95
CA ASP A 542 -15.32 24.12 -26.33
C ASP A 542 -15.46 22.64 -26.74
N LEU A 543 -16.66 22.09 -26.63
CA LEU A 543 -16.97 20.72 -27.06
C LEU A 543 -16.73 20.49 -28.56
N GLY A 544 -16.65 21.56 -29.36
CA GLY A 544 -16.29 21.50 -30.78
C GLY A 544 -14.80 21.35 -31.04
N ARG A 545 -13.96 21.35 -30.00
CA ARG A 545 -12.50 21.30 -30.10
C ARG A 545 -11.92 20.14 -29.30
N VAL A 546 -10.90 19.51 -29.87
CA VAL A 546 -10.05 18.57 -29.15
C VAL A 546 -8.58 18.92 -29.36
N LEU A 547 -7.78 18.70 -28.32
CA LEU A 547 -6.34 18.85 -28.36
C LEU A 547 -5.69 17.50 -28.63
N VAL A 548 -4.78 17.47 -29.60
CA VAL A 548 -4.16 16.24 -30.09
C VAL A 548 -2.68 16.22 -29.74
N PHE A 549 -2.23 15.12 -29.16
CA PHE A 549 -0.86 14.89 -28.71
C PHE A 549 -0.32 13.59 -29.30
N THR A 550 1.00 13.39 -29.19
CA THR A 550 1.64 12.09 -29.43
C THR A 550 1.04 11.00 -28.52
N PRO A 551 1.13 9.70 -28.88
CA PRO A 551 0.55 8.61 -28.09
C PRO A 551 1.00 8.52 -26.63
N ASP A 552 2.20 9.01 -26.33
CA ASP A 552 2.77 9.12 -24.98
C ASP A 552 2.36 10.42 -24.25
N GLY A 553 1.74 11.36 -24.96
CA GLY A 553 1.30 12.66 -24.43
C GLY A 553 2.42 13.70 -24.29
N GLY A 554 3.63 13.41 -24.78
CA GLY A 554 4.80 14.28 -24.60
C GLY A 554 4.84 15.51 -25.51
N GLU A 555 4.28 15.42 -26.72
CA GLU A 555 4.32 16.51 -27.71
C GLU A 555 2.91 16.86 -28.20
N TYR A 556 2.65 18.16 -28.29
CA TYR A 556 1.40 18.70 -28.84
C TYR A 556 1.46 18.75 -30.37
N LEU A 557 0.51 18.07 -31.03
CA LEU A 557 0.45 17.94 -32.49
C LEU A 557 -0.49 18.97 -33.15
N GLY A 558 -1.40 19.55 -32.38
CA GLY A 558 -2.35 20.56 -32.84
C GLY A 558 -3.78 20.30 -32.36
N ASP A 559 -4.68 21.20 -32.79
CA ASP A 559 -6.10 21.09 -32.52
C ASP A 559 -6.82 20.29 -33.62
N ALA A 560 -7.96 19.70 -33.27
CA ALA A 560 -8.92 19.21 -34.23
C ALA A 560 -10.32 19.75 -33.91
N VAL A 561 -11.02 20.20 -34.95
CA VAL A 561 -12.31 20.87 -34.81
C VAL A 561 -13.42 19.96 -35.35
N CYS A 562 -14.51 19.83 -34.59
CA CYS A 562 -15.75 19.23 -35.06
C CYS A 562 -16.68 20.33 -35.60
N PRO A 563 -16.95 20.38 -36.92
CA PRO A 563 -17.80 21.41 -37.51
C PRO A 563 -19.21 21.44 -36.90
N GLU A 564 -19.78 20.27 -36.61
CA GLU A 564 -21.15 20.14 -36.08
C GLU A 564 -21.31 20.78 -34.70
N LEU A 565 -20.33 20.56 -33.81
CA LEU A 565 -20.36 21.09 -32.44
C LEU A 565 -19.83 22.52 -32.34
N SER A 566 -18.92 22.93 -33.22
CA SER A 566 -18.36 24.30 -33.25
C SER A 566 -19.23 25.29 -34.03
N GLY A 567 -20.31 24.83 -34.67
CA GLY A 567 -21.19 25.67 -35.49
C GLY A 567 -20.55 26.20 -36.78
N ARG A 568 -19.39 25.65 -37.18
CA ARG A 568 -18.69 26.00 -38.42
C ARG A 568 -19.26 25.22 -39.61
N ASP A 569 -19.25 25.82 -40.80
CA ASP A 569 -19.66 25.13 -42.02
C ASP A 569 -18.75 23.91 -42.29
N PRO A 570 -19.29 22.67 -42.32
CA PRO A 570 -18.51 21.47 -42.62
C PRO A 570 -17.74 21.54 -43.94
N LYS A 571 -18.27 22.24 -44.95
CA LYS A 571 -17.59 22.39 -46.25
C LYS A 571 -16.33 23.23 -46.12
N GLN A 572 -16.38 24.30 -45.32
CA GLN A 572 -15.24 25.18 -45.09
C GLN A 572 -14.11 24.43 -44.38
N VAL A 573 -14.41 23.77 -43.25
CA VAL A 573 -13.42 23.04 -42.45
C VAL A 573 -12.80 21.88 -43.24
N ALA A 574 -13.61 21.15 -44.03
CA ALA A 574 -13.10 20.11 -44.91
C ALA A 574 -12.22 20.67 -46.05
N GLY A 575 -12.53 21.87 -46.55
CA GLY A 575 -11.72 22.59 -47.53
C GLY A 575 -10.36 22.99 -46.98
N GLU A 576 -10.33 23.60 -45.79
CA GLU A 576 -9.12 23.99 -45.06
C GLU A 576 -8.21 22.77 -44.83
N ARG A 577 -8.78 21.65 -44.35
CA ARG A 577 -8.04 20.40 -44.17
C ARG A 577 -7.47 19.84 -45.48
N LYS A 578 -8.24 19.84 -46.57
CA LYS A 578 -7.75 19.37 -47.87
C LYS A 578 -6.60 20.24 -48.39
N ALA A 579 -6.68 21.56 -48.20
CA ALA A 579 -5.62 22.47 -48.58
C ALA A 579 -4.34 22.22 -47.76
N ALA A 580 -4.47 22.07 -46.44
CA ALA A 580 -3.35 21.76 -45.54
C ALA A 580 -2.70 20.41 -45.86
N ALA A 581 -3.50 19.36 -46.11
CA ALA A 581 -2.99 18.06 -46.49
C ALA A 581 -2.27 18.08 -47.85
N ARG A 582 -2.79 18.83 -48.83
CA ARG A 582 -2.14 19.01 -50.14
C ARG A 582 -0.79 19.69 -49.98
N ALA A 583 -0.70 20.77 -49.21
CA ALA A 583 0.56 21.48 -48.95
C ALA A 583 1.60 20.55 -48.29
N TYR A 584 1.19 19.81 -47.26
CA TYR A 584 2.04 18.84 -46.57
C TYR A 584 2.57 17.73 -47.50
N HIS A 585 1.68 17.14 -48.32
CA HIS A 585 2.08 16.13 -49.30
C HIS A 585 2.97 16.70 -50.40
N GLU A 586 2.73 17.94 -50.84
CA GLU A 586 3.52 18.59 -51.88
C GLU A 586 4.97 18.81 -51.42
N GLU A 587 5.17 19.32 -50.20
CA GLU A 587 6.48 19.49 -49.55
C GLU A 587 7.23 18.16 -49.45
N ARG A 588 6.58 17.13 -48.86
CA ARG A 588 7.21 15.82 -48.59
C ARG A 588 7.41 14.94 -49.81
N SER A 589 6.62 15.12 -50.86
CA SER A 589 6.72 14.35 -52.11
C SER A 589 7.56 15.03 -53.18
N ALA A 590 7.96 16.29 -53.01
CA ALA A 590 8.74 17.02 -54.02
C ALA A 590 10.06 16.31 -54.33
N GLU A 591 10.83 15.94 -53.30
CA GLU A 591 12.09 15.21 -53.44
C GLU A 591 11.87 13.82 -54.06
N ILE A 592 10.84 13.10 -53.59
CA ILE A 592 10.49 11.77 -54.10
C ILE A 592 10.09 11.86 -55.58
N ARG A 593 9.31 12.87 -55.98
CA ARG A 593 8.91 13.09 -57.38
C ARG A 593 10.10 13.48 -58.25
N ALA A 594 11.00 14.32 -57.76
CA ALA A 594 12.23 14.68 -58.45
C ALA A 594 13.11 13.44 -58.69
N GLU A 595 13.28 12.62 -57.67
CA GLU A 595 14.04 11.38 -57.75
C GLU A 595 13.37 10.33 -58.63
N THR A 596 12.05 10.19 -58.54
CA THR A 596 11.25 9.32 -59.43
C THR A 596 11.41 9.74 -60.88
N LYS A 597 11.36 11.04 -61.17
CA LYS A 597 11.57 11.59 -62.51
C LYS A 597 13.00 11.33 -63.00
N ARG A 598 14.01 11.44 -62.13
CA ARG A 598 15.40 11.06 -62.44
C ARG A 598 15.52 9.57 -62.77
N ILE A 599 14.91 8.70 -61.96
CA ILE A 599 14.90 7.25 -62.17
C ILE A 599 14.22 6.90 -63.50
N LEU A 600 13.05 7.47 -63.78
CA LEU A 600 12.30 7.23 -65.01
C LEU A 600 13.03 7.75 -66.27
N ARG A 601 13.78 8.85 -66.16
CA ARG A 601 14.58 9.40 -67.28
C ARG A 601 15.74 8.53 -67.71
N GLY A 602 16.26 7.65 -66.86
CA GLY A 602 17.43 6.82 -67.22
C GLY A 602 17.14 5.65 -68.17
N GLY A 603 15.99 5.61 -68.84
CA GLY A 603 15.59 4.50 -69.73
C GLY A 603 15.08 3.27 -68.99
N PRO A 604 14.72 2.18 -69.69
CA PRO A 604 14.22 0.96 -69.08
C PRO A 604 15.19 0.42 -68.02
N LYS A 605 14.67 0.06 -66.85
CA LYS A 605 15.51 -0.45 -65.74
C LYS A 605 16.32 -1.68 -66.15
N ILE A 606 15.77 -2.51 -67.04
CA ILE A 606 16.41 -3.73 -67.52
C ILE A 606 17.70 -3.45 -68.30
N ASP A 607 17.77 -2.38 -69.09
CA ASP A 607 18.95 -2.09 -69.90
C ASP A 607 20.14 -1.69 -69.04
N ARG A 608 19.89 -0.86 -68.02
CA ARG A 608 20.91 -0.48 -67.03
C ARG A 608 21.37 -1.66 -66.20
N LEU A 609 20.46 -2.57 -65.82
CA LEU A 609 20.81 -3.80 -65.11
C LEU A 609 21.63 -4.76 -66.00
N LEU A 610 21.26 -4.90 -67.28
CA LEU A 610 21.99 -5.70 -68.25
C LEU A 610 23.37 -5.11 -68.58
N GLU A 611 23.53 -3.79 -68.56
CA GLU A 611 24.83 -3.13 -68.75
C GLU A 611 25.79 -3.43 -67.60
N VAL A 612 25.30 -3.41 -66.35
CA VAL A 612 26.08 -3.88 -65.19
C VAL A 612 26.41 -5.36 -65.35
N ALA A 613 25.43 -6.20 -65.71
CA ALA A 613 25.64 -7.63 -65.91
C ALA A 613 26.64 -7.92 -67.05
N ARG A 614 26.68 -7.12 -68.11
CA ARG A 614 27.68 -7.22 -69.20
C ARG A 614 29.07 -6.79 -68.76
N ARG A 615 29.18 -5.77 -67.92
CA ARG A 615 30.47 -5.33 -67.35
C ARG A 615 31.04 -6.36 -66.37
N GLU A 616 30.16 -7.02 -65.62
CA GLU A 616 30.51 -8.06 -64.66
C GLU A 616 30.60 -9.46 -65.31
N ALA A 617 30.09 -9.62 -66.53
CA ALA A 617 30.24 -10.86 -67.28
C ALA A 617 31.74 -11.11 -67.52
N PRO A 618 32.26 -12.28 -67.14
CA PRO A 618 33.67 -12.59 -67.32
C PRO A 618 34.00 -12.62 -68.82
N ASN A 619 35.09 -11.94 -69.20
CA ASN A 619 35.56 -11.83 -70.59
C ASN A 619 36.16 -13.15 -71.08
N VAL A 620 35.31 -14.17 -71.23
CA VAL A 620 35.66 -15.49 -71.74
C VAL A 620 35.16 -15.59 -73.17
N ILE A 621 36.03 -15.30 -74.12
CA ILE A 621 35.81 -15.63 -75.52
C ILE A 621 35.94 -17.15 -75.62
N ALA A 622 34.86 -17.85 -76.00
CA ALA A 622 34.93 -19.26 -76.29
C ALA A 622 35.81 -19.47 -77.53
N LEU A 623 37.03 -19.96 -77.33
CA LEU A 623 37.88 -20.44 -78.43
C LEU A 623 37.10 -21.49 -79.23
N PRO A 624 37.18 -21.49 -80.57
CA PRO A 624 36.55 -22.53 -81.38
C PRO A 624 37.00 -23.90 -80.86
N LYS A 625 36.04 -24.73 -80.49
CA LYS A 625 36.32 -26.06 -79.95
C LYS A 625 36.99 -26.89 -81.04
N ARG A 626 37.96 -27.73 -80.66
CA ARG A 626 38.59 -28.68 -81.58
C ARG A 626 37.50 -29.57 -82.18
N GLU A 627 37.26 -29.43 -83.47
CA GLU A 627 36.34 -30.28 -84.23
C GLU A 627 37.09 -31.55 -84.63
N GLU A 628 36.51 -32.71 -84.34
CA GLU A 628 36.94 -34.00 -84.89
C GLU A 628 35.95 -34.38 -85.98
N GLU A 629 36.42 -34.53 -87.22
CA GLU A 629 35.58 -34.96 -88.34
C GLU A 629 35.09 -36.39 -88.11
N HIS A 630 33.78 -36.54 -87.92
CA HIS A 630 33.13 -37.84 -87.83
C HIS A 630 32.95 -38.43 -89.24
N THR A 631 33.91 -39.24 -89.67
CA THR A 631 33.82 -40.01 -90.92
C THR A 631 33.35 -41.43 -90.64
N THR A 632 32.32 -41.87 -91.37
CA THR A 632 31.86 -43.26 -91.47
C THR A 632 32.04 -43.72 -92.91
N PRO A 633 32.06 -45.05 -93.20
CA PRO A 633 32.18 -45.54 -94.57
C PRO A 633 31.12 -44.98 -95.53
N GLN A 634 29.91 -44.69 -95.03
CA GLN A 634 28.84 -44.05 -95.79
C GLN A 634 29.12 -42.56 -96.06
N ILE A 635 29.70 -41.84 -95.10
CA ILE A 635 30.12 -40.44 -95.26
C ILE A 635 31.31 -40.36 -96.24
N ALA A 636 32.29 -41.27 -96.15
CA ALA A 636 33.40 -41.36 -97.09
C ALA A 636 32.93 -41.71 -98.53
N ALA A 637 31.94 -42.61 -98.67
CA ALA A 637 31.35 -42.93 -99.97
C ALA A 637 30.53 -41.76 -100.56
N ALA A 638 29.84 -40.97 -99.72
CA ALA A 638 29.12 -39.78 -100.15
C ALA A 638 30.07 -38.63 -100.57
N VAL A 639 31.21 -38.48 -99.87
CA VAL A 639 32.27 -37.53 -100.26
C VAL A 639 32.94 -37.96 -101.57
N ALA A 640 33.26 -39.25 -101.74
CA ALA A 640 33.80 -39.78 -103.00
C ALA A 640 32.81 -39.67 -104.19
N ALA A 641 31.49 -39.76 -103.94
CA ALA A 641 30.46 -39.50 -104.94
C ALA A 641 30.33 -38.00 -105.31
N PHE A 642 30.78 -37.10 -104.42
CA PHE A 642 30.84 -35.64 -104.67
C PHE A 642 32.15 -35.21 -105.35
N GLU A 643 33.26 -35.90 -105.13
CA GLU A 643 34.59 -35.59 -105.73
C GLU A 643 34.69 -35.94 -107.23
N GLY A 644 33.76 -36.73 -107.77
CA GLY A 644 33.61 -36.96 -109.23
C GLY A 644 33.08 -35.76 -110.02
N ARG A 645 32.73 -34.64 -109.36
CA ARG A 645 32.33 -33.38 -110.00
C ARG A 645 33.44 -32.35 -109.85
N VAL A 646 34.43 -32.44 -110.73
CA VAL A 646 35.53 -31.47 -110.87
C VAL A 646 34.94 -30.05 -111.01
N ARG A 647 35.05 -29.24 -109.96
CA ARG A 647 34.89 -27.79 -110.01
C ARG A 647 36.27 -27.17 -110.26
N THR A 648 36.43 -26.62 -111.45
CA THR A 648 37.52 -25.71 -111.83
C THR A 648 37.55 -24.50 -110.87
N PRO A 649 38.72 -23.98 -110.47
CA PRO A 649 38.76 -22.78 -109.63
C PRO A 649 38.30 -21.56 -110.44
N GLU A 650 37.20 -20.93 -110.04
CA GLU A 650 36.70 -19.71 -110.67
C GLU A 650 37.59 -18.52 -110.28
N THR A 651 38.41 -18.16 -111.26
CA THR A 651 38.95 -16.84 -111.54
C THR A 651 37.90 -15.73 -111.41
N ASN A 652 38.35 -14.58 -110.86
CA ASN A 652 37.66 -13.29 -110.78
C ASN A 652 36.69 -13.02 -111.94
N LEU A 653 35.41 -12.81 -111.62
CA LEU A 653 34.39 -12.50 -112.61
C LEU A 653 34.33 -10.99 -112.89
N SER A 654 34.69 -10.64 -114.13
CA SER A 654 34.68 -9.29 -114.70
C SER A 654 33.31 -8.88 -115.24
N GLY A 655 33.04 -7.56 -115.20
CA GLY A 655 32.11 -6.84 -116.08
C GLY A 655 30.63 -7.25 -115.94
N ARG A 656 30.16 -8.16 -116.79
CA ARG A 656 28.73 -8.50 -116.94
C ARG A 656 28.14 -9.29 -115.75
N ALA A 657 28.99 -10.02 -115.01
CA ALA A 657 28.55 -10.82 -113.86
C ALA A 657 28.28 -9.97 -112.60
N ALA A 658 28.94 -8.81 -112.47
CA ALA A 658 28.65 -7.83 -111.41
C ALA A 658 27.34 -7.08 -111.69
N GLU A 659 27.01 -6.82 -112.96
CA GLU A 659 25.75 -6.19 -113.38
C GLU A 659 24.54 -7.12 -113.16
N ILE A 660 24.65 -8.42 -113.49
CA ILE A 660 23.59 -9.40 -113.24
C ILE A 660 23.39 -9.64 -111.73
N HIS A 661 24.46 -9.55 -110.92
CA HIS A 661 24.35 -9.61 -109.46
C HIS A 661 23.67 -8.35 -108.86
N ALA A 662 23.90 -7.18 -109.45
CA ALA A 662 23.22 -5.94 -109.09
C ALA A 662 21.73 -5.93 -109.52
N GLU A 663 21.38 -6.51 -110.68
CA GLU A 663 19.99 -6.72 -111.11
C GLU A 663 19.26 -7.77 -110.25
N LEU A 664 19.93 -8.83 -109.80
CA LEU A 664 19.35 -9.85 -108.90
C LEU A 664 19.14 -9.33 -107.46
N GLN A 665 19.93 -8.37 -107.00
CA GLN A 665 19.67 -7.67 -105.72
C GLN A 665 18.54 -6.64 -105.81
N ALA A 666 18.23 -6.14 -107.02
CA ALA A 666 17.15 -5.17 -107.25
C ALA A 666 15.75 -5.81 -107.44
N VAL A 667 15.64 -7.14 -107.66
CA VAL A 667 14.36 -7.83 -107.93
C VAL A 667 14.19 -9.09 -107.05
N ALA A 668 14.53 -9.01 -105.76
CA ALA A 668 14.22 -10.06 -104.79
C ALA A 668 13.22 -9.55 -103.72
N PRO A 669 12.05 -10.18 -103.57
CA PRO A 669 10.96 -9.71 -102.72
C PRO A 669 11.30 -9.78 -101.23
N SER A 670 10.96 -8.73 -100.48
CA SER A 670 11.07 -8.72 -99.02
C SER A 670 10.10 -9.74 -98.42
N MET A 671 10.60 -10.94 -98.13
CA MET A 671 9.89 -11.91 -97.30
C MET A 671 9.92 -11.47 -95.82
N PRO A 672 8.87 -11.77 -95.05
CA PRO A 672 8.38 -10.89 -94.00
C PRO A 672 9.09 -11.11 -92.67
N VAL A 673 9.41 -10.01 -91.98
CA VAL A 673 9.71 -10.03 -90.55
C VAL A 673 8.41 -10.38 -89.82
N GLY A 674 8.22 -11.67 -89.54
CA GLY A 674 7.13 -12.18 -88.75
C GLY A 674 7.23 -11.69 -87.29
N VAL A 675 6.71 -10.50 -87.01
CA VAL A 675 6.20 -10.18 -85.68
C VAL A 675 4.82 -10.81 -85.60
N THR A 676 4.72 -11.99 -84.99
CA THR A 676 3.43 -12.59 -84.66
C THR A 676 2.78 -11.69 -83.60
N ARG A 677 1.79 -10.87 -84.01
CA ARG A 677 0.94 -10.14 -83.06
C ARG A 677 0.18 -11.16 -82.23
N LEU A 678 0.42 -11.18 -80.92
CA LEU A 678 -0.19 -12.14 -79.98
C LEU A 678 -1.71 -11.97 -79.78
N ARG A 679 -2.36 -10.99 -80.44
CA ARG A 679 -3.82 -10.83 -80.49
C ARG A 679 -4.23 -10.22 -81.83
N THR A 680 -5.13 -10.90 -82.55
CA THR A 680 -5.68 -10.45 -83.84
C THR A 680 -6.93 -9.59 -83.67
N GLU A 681 -7.55 -9.60 -82.48
CA GLU A 681 -8.80 -8.90 -82.20
C GLU A 681 -8.58 -7.74 -81.22
N GLU A 682 -9.06 -6.54 -81.58
CA GLU A 682 -9.07 -5.36 -80.70
C GLU A 682 -9.92 -5.66 -79.44
N THR A 683 -9.49 -5.21 -78.26
CA THR A 683 -10.32 -5.33 -77.05
C THR A 683 -11.49 -4.34 -77.09
N PRO A 684 -12.57 -4.56 -76.32
CA PRO A 684 -13.68 -3.61 -76.21
C PRO A 684 -13.25 -2.18 -75.85
N GLN A 685 -12.26 -2.03 -74.96
CA GLN A 685 -11.71 -0.73 -74.56
C GLN A 685 -10.94 -0.06 -75.70
N GLN A 686 -10.21 -0.83 -76.51
CA GLN A 686 -9.47 -0.33 -77.67
C GLN A 686 -10.42 0.15 -78.77
N ARG A 687 -11.50 -0.59 -79.05
CA ARG A 687 -12.55 -0.17 -79.98
C ARG A 687 -13.24 1.11 -79.51
N PHE A 688 -13.55 1.22 -78.21
CA PHE A 688 -14.16 2.41 -77.64
C PHE A 688 -13.25 3.63 -77.73
N ARG A 689 -11.96 3.48 -77.42
CA ARG A 689 -10.97 4.55 -77.58
C ARG A 689 -10.83 4.99 -79.03
N ARG A 690 -10.82 4.05 -79.98
CA ARG A 690 -10.80 4.34 -81.42
C ARG A 690 -12.02 5.15 -81.85
N ALA A 691 -13.21 4.85 -81.31
CA ALA A 691 -14.42 5.61 -81.58
C ALA A 691 -14.36 7.05 -81.03
N LEU A 692 -13.81 7.24 -79.83
CA LEU A 692 -13.61 8.57 -79.24
C LEU A 692 -12.61 9.42 -80.05
N ASP A 693 -11.50 8.82 -80.49
CA ASP A 693 -10.48 9.48 -81.33
C ASP A 693 -11.06 9.91 -82.69
N MET A 694 -11.86 9.05 -83.33
CA MET A 694 -12.57 9.40 -84.56
C MET A 694 -13.57 10.54 -84.37
N ARG A 695 -14.31 10.55 -83.25
CA ARG A 695 -15.21 11.66 -82.88
C ARG A 695 -14.44 12.96 -82.66
N GLU A 696 -13.31 12.90 -81.96
CA GLU A 696 -12.45 14.07 -81.70
C GLU A 696 -11.91 14.65 -83.01
N ARG A 697 -11.43 13.80 -83.91
CA ARG A 697 -10.99 14.19 -85.27
C ARG A 697 -12.12 14.80 -86.10
N MET A 698 -13.33 14.24 -86.05
CA MET A 698 -14.51 14.85 -86.70
C MET A 698 -14.86 16.22 -86.11
N THR A 699 -14.77 16.39 -84.78
CA THR A 699 -15.01 17.69 -84.14
C THR A 699 -13.90 18.71 -84.43
N ALA A 700 -12.67 18.24 -84.66
CA ALA A 700 -11.53 19.07 -85.06
C ALA A 700 -11.57 19.46 -86.55
N GLY A 701 -12.49 18.90 -87.34
CA GLY A 701 -12.66 19.22 -88.77
C GLY A 701 -11.82 18.35 -89.71
N ASP A 702 -11.21 17.27 -89.22
CA ASP A 702 -10.44 16.35 -90.06
C ASP A 702 -11.36 15.43 -90.88
N ALA A 703 -11.01 15.19 -92.13
CA ALA A 703 -11.74 14.27 -93.00
C ALA A 703 -11.43 12.80 -92.62
N LEU A 704 -12.45 12.05 -92.21
CA LEU A 704 -12.38 10.59 -92.04
C LEU A 704 -12.69 9.87 -93.36
N GLN A 705 -12.05 8.72 -93.59
CA GLN A 705 -12.33 7.91 -94.76
C GLN A 705 -13.74 7.29 -94.68
N PRO A 706 -14.42 7.01 -95.82
CA PRO A 706 -15.78 6.46 -95.83
C PRO A 706 -15.93 5.17 -94.99
N ASP A 707 -14.93 4.30 -94.99
CA ASP A 707 -14.93 3.06 -94.22
C ASP A 707 -14.82 3.29 -92.70
N GLU A 708 -14.13 4.35 -92.28
CA GLU A 708 -14.03 4.76 -90.88
C GLU A 708 -15.36 5.32 -90.37
N LEU A 709 -16.07 6.10 -91.21
CA LEU A 709 -17.40 6.61 -90.90
C LEU A 709 -18.44 5.49 -90.79
N LEU A 710 -18.39 4.51 -91.69
CA LEU A 710 -19.28 3.35 -91.67
C LEU A 710 -19.05 2.49 -90.42
N TRP A 711 -17.78 2.24 -90.07
CA TRP A 711 -17.41 1.51 -88.87
C TRP A 711 -17.82 2.25 -87.59
N LEU A 712 -17.56 3.56 -87.51
CA LEU A 712 -17.93 4.39 -86.36
C LEU A 712 -19.45 4.37 -86.16
N GLY A 713 -20.24 4.60 -87.22
CA GLY A 713 -21.69 4.56 -87.14
C GLY A 713 -22.24 3.19 -86.70
N GLY A 714 -21.66 2.10 -87.21
CA GLY A 714 -22.05 0.74 -86.80
C GLY A 714 -21.68 0.41 -85.36
N TYR A 715 -20.51 0.86 -84.90
CA TYR A 715 -20.04 0.62 -83.55
C TYR A 715 -20.82 1.45 -82.51
N GLU A 716 -21.15 2.71 -82.80
CA GLU A 716 -21.94 3.58 -81.92
C GLU A 716 -23.38 3.08 -81.71
N ALA A 717 -23.95 2.36 -82.68
CA ALA A 717 -25.25 1.71 -82.56
C ALA A 717 -25.23 0.46 -81.65
N GLY A 718 -24.03 -0.07 -81.35
CA GLY A 718 -23.83 -1.28 -80.56
C GLY A 718 -24.19 -1.13 -79.08
N SER A 719 -24.42 -2.27 -78.40
CA SER A 719 -24.57 -2.30 -76.93
C SER A 719 -23.25 -2.02 -76.21
N GLU A 720 -22.12 -2.50 -76.76
CA GLU A 720 -20.77 -2.30 -76.21
C GLU A 720 -20.43 -0.80 -76.07
N TYR A 721 -20.65 0.00 -77.11
CA TYR A 721 -20.40 1.44 -77.08
C TYR A 721 -21.29 2.15 -76.06
N ARG A 722 -22.59 1.82 -75.98
CA ARG A 722 -23.51 2.43 -75.01
C ARG A 722 -23.12 2.16 -73.56
N SER A 723 -22.71 0.92 -73.26
CA SER A 723 -22.26 0.55 -71.91
C SER A 723 -20.96 1.26 -71.52
N LEU A 724 -19.97 1.31 -72.42
CA LEU A 724 -18.69 1.98 -72.16
C LEU A 724 -18.83 3.50 -72.15
N LYS A 725 -19.74 4.07 -72.96
CA LYS A 725 -20.06 5.50 -72.96
C LYS A 725 -20.73 5.93 -71.66
N ALA A 726 -21.68 5.16 -71.14
CA ALA A 726 -22.29 5.43 -69.83
C ALA A 726 -21.25 5.41 -68.70
N MET A 727 -20.35 4.41 -68.68
CA MET A 727 -19.25 4.38 -67.71
C MET A 727 -18.27 5.56 -67.89
N TYR A 728 -17.98 5.94 -69.14
CA TYR A 728 -17.10 7.07 -69.42
C TYR A 728 -17.70 8.41 -68.98
N ASP A 729 -19.00 8.59 -69.15
CA ASP A 729 -19.73 9.80 -68.75
C ASP A 729 -19.89 9.88 -67.22
N ASP A 730 -20.11 8.75 -66.54
CA ASP A 730 -20.27 8.69 -65.07
C ASP A 730 -18.94 8.84 -64.31
N PHE A 731 -17.84 8.29 -64.82
CA PHE A 731 -16.56 8.19 -64.10
C PHE A 731 -15.42 9.02 -64.69
N GLY A 732 -15.66 9.71 -65.81
CA GLY A 732 -14.75 10.68 -66.43
C GLY A 732 -13.33 10.14 -66.66
N GLY A 733 -13.09 9.44 -67.77
CA GLY A 733 -11.75 9.11 -68.32
C GLY A 733 -10.75 8.33 -67.45
N VAL A 734 -11.04 8.05 -66.17
CA VAL A 734 -10.09 7.48 -65.18
C VAL A 734 -10.28 5.97 -64.96
N ILE A 735 -11.20 5.32 -65.69
CA ILE A 735 -11.25 3.85 -65.71
C ILE A 735 -10.07 3.37 -66.55
N SER A 736 -9.19 2.57 -65.95
CA SER A 736 -8.00 1.98 -66.59
C SER A 736 -8.34 1.42 -67.97
N MET A 737 -7.99 2.17 -69.03
CA MET A 737 -8.01 1.74 -70.43
C MET A 737 -6.77 0.93 -70.76
#